data_AF-A0A0W0SU27-F1
#
_entry.id   AF-A0A0W0SU27-F1
#
_cell.length_a   1.000
_cell.length_b   1.000
_cell.length_c   1.000
_cell.angle_alpha   90.00
_cell.angle_beta   90.00
_cell.angle_gamma   90.00
#
_symmetry.space_group_name_H-M   'P 1'
#
loop_
_entity.id
_entity.type
_entity.pdbx_description
1 polymer ?
#
loop_
_entity_poly.entity_id
_entity_poly.type
_entity_poly.pdbx_seq_one_letter_code
_entity_poly.pdbx_strand_id
1 'polypeptide(L)'
;MRKYLILIAFIGLWLSSNITFAANTRDKEIKDLVHFLTSDAILVPSKTSLLIPLSFYVGSIEDVARYFGDYICSADDTCTVVDTLYSNPYPFLTSPYVILGRGLPPQDSTVQQWLQAQAQIERTNTKYGTDIYHAATWQIALALAAENDYLSEAKAKELVANELDSITHSANRAFGTFFLYGYQLLIFDPLKAFTFRLIATNYYNKDPFFGGRYQDFLSWDYNIFDLAKNDPEKHSPDFFTFVTTWSDWKPLTGENAWAQLIGPLQAEYIFTEGKIPASSKTLSNAINTLYAFSAMQTGIGAFYYAPGGTRDGQGTLPVGEISIEDNFSMLAGLQILKRILEKTEKTAEVTSALESIDIMLNGGTTVNGYKTLGLLSFLYNGAFDAKQGVFFTRGSVNIPSSQNDWTPDTSEVLAAMAVDVNLWGMSALGIETVDKWFGPGTALNIWRIVRNQGGYYGNGQLWGVGFTLNNHTDIEPEDIMSAENTASAINTLQALIDYYSQLGINTVELERDLQSIQDNFFHLRNDEYLSANFVGATPKEFYTVLSIELGRAYLYASRRFVLPFIWNANTLPSTTATSWVLINKFNFNPFQYTGKLEGEDYPIPLKVDILDHDNEPEGGALPKTVRVAYTRGNLGPVKKLVISYNLDGSQTNWIVAASTSQSRGIASLPKGAEGIMISFFNGGWANACQIIPANKICKDNGCMSVHTIVASWSSTGKGECDIVD
;
A
#
# COMPACT_ATOMS: atom_id res chain seq x y z
N MET A 1 -45.23 -43.49 -25.15
CA MET A 1 -44.85 -42.09 -24.80
C MET A 1 -45.07 -41.70 -23.34
N ARG A 2 -45.56 -42.58 -22.44
CA ARG A 2 -45.78 -42.23 -21.01
C ARG A 2 -44.64 -42.60 -20.04
N LYS A 3 -43.63 -43.36 -20.50
CA LYS A 3 -42.48 -43.79 -19.69
C LYS A 3 -41.23 -42.91 -19.82
N TYR A 4 -41.18 -41.99 -20.78
CA TYR A 4 -40.06 -41.05 -20.96
C TYR A 4 -40.23 -39.71 -20.23
N LEU A 5 -41.44 -39.38 -19.76
CA LEU A 5 -41.71 -38.14 -19.01
C LEU A 5 -41.28 -38.20 -17.54
N ILE A 6 -41.17 -39.40 -16.95
CA ILE A 6 -40.79 -39.56 -15.53
C ILE A 6 -39.27 -39.44 -15.33
N LEU A 7 -38.46 -39.73 -16.36
CA LEU A 7 -37.01 -39.60 -16.29
C LEU A 7 -36.53 -38.13 -16.35
N ILE A 8 -37.28 -37.25 -17.04
CA ILE A 8 -36.96 -35.82 -17.15
C ILE A 8 -37.32 -35.06 -15.86
N ALA A 9 -38.38 -35.48 -15.16
CA ALA A 9 -38.76 -34.88 -13.88
C ALA A 9 -37.76 -35.19 -12.74
N PHE A 10 -37.14 -36.37 -12.75
CA PHE A 10 -36.12 -36.74 -11.74
C PHE A 10 -34.77 -36.04 -11.96
N ILE A 11 -34.39 -35.73 -13.21
CA ILE A 11 -33.18 -34.95 -13.52
C ILE A 11 -33.39 -33.46 -13.14
N GLY A 12 -34.60 -32.92 -13.31
CA GLY A 12 -34.94 -31.55 -12.88
C GLY A 12 -34.90 -31.33 -11.36
N LEU A 13 -35.31 -32.33 -10.56
CA LEU A 13 -35.30 -32.26 -9.08
C LEU A 13 -33.89 -32.46 -8.47
N TRP A 14 -32.99 -33.15 -9.18
CA TRP A 14 -31.58 -33.28 -8.78
C TRP A 14 -30.74 -32.04 -9.14
N LEU A 15 -31.09 -31.33 -10.22
CA LEU A 15 -30.47 -30.06 -10.56
C LEU A 15 -30.93 -28.91 -9.63
N SER A 16 -32.20 -28.91 -9.19
CA SER A 16 -32.70 -27.87 -8.27
C SER A 16 -32.17 -27.98 -6.84
N SER A 17 -31.82 -29.19 -6.38
CA SER A 17 -31.24 -29.41 -5.06
C SER A 17 -29.78 -28.93 -4.99
N ASN A 18 -28.96 -29.20 -6.01
CA ASN A 18 -27.58 -28.67 -6.03
C ASN A 18 -27.51 -27.14 -6.13
N ILE A 19 -28.45 -26.50 -6.83
CA ILE A 19 -28.52 -25.03 -6.91
C ILE A 19 -28.94 -24.40 -5.57
N THR A 20 -29.89 -25.02 -4.85
CA THR A 20 -30.31 -24.53 -3.53
C THR A 20 -29.26 -24.78 -2.44
N PHE A 21 -28.51 -25.89 -2.49
CA PHE A 21 -27.38 -26.13 -1.59
C PHE A 21 -26.21 -25.15 -1.84
N ALA A 22 -25.84 -24.89 -3.10
CA ALA A 22 -24.77 -23.95 -3.44
C ALA A 22 -25.12 -22.48 -3.11
N ALA A 23 -26.39 -22.09 -3.25
CA ALA A 23 -26.88 -20.79 -2.81
C ALA A 23 -26.81 -20.64 -1.29
N ASN A 24 -27.21 -21.68 -0.54
CA ASN A 24 -27.19 -21.69 0.93
C ASN A 24 -25.75 -21.65 1.50
N THR A 25 -24.78 -22.29 0.85
CA THR A 25 -23.37 -22.23 1.27
C THR A 25 -22.72 -20.88 0.99
N ARG A 26 -23.05 -20.23 -0.13
CA ARG A 26 -22.53 -18.89 -0.48
C ARG A 26 -23.10 -17.80 0.43
N ASP A 27 -24.39 -17.87 0.75
CA ASP A 27 -25.03 -16.95 1.68
C ASP A 27 -24.42 -17.02 3.08
N LYS A 28 -24.11 -18.25 3.53
CA LYS A 28 -23.40 -18.47 4.79
C LYS A 28 -21.99 -17.86 4.78
N GLU A 29 -21.23 -18.04 3.70
CA GLU A 29 -19.88 -17.47 3.62
C GLU A 29 -19.90 -15.95 3.75
N ILE A 30 -20.79 -15.24 3.04
CA ILE A 30 -20.91 -13.78 3.16
C ILE A 30 -21.19 -13.37 4.61
N LYS A 31 -22.12 -14.06 5.27
CA LYS A 31 -22.44 -13.82 6.70
C LYS A 31 -21.22 -14.02 7.59
N ASP A 32 -20.45 -15.08 7.37
CA ASP A 32 -19.23 -15.35 8.14
C ASP A 32 -18.15 -14.27 7.92
N LEU A 33 -18.03 -13.73 6.70
CA LEU A 33 -17.10 -12.63 6.39
C LEU A 33 -17.54 -11.31 7.05
N VAL A 34 -18.83 -10.97 6.95
CA VAL A 34 -19.40 -9.77 7.59
C VAL A 34 -19.28 -9.87 9.12
N HIS A 35 -19.49 -11.06 9.68
CA HIS A 35 -19.33 -11.31 11.11
C HIS A 35 -17.89 -11.05 11.57
N PHE A 36 -16.87 -11.49 10.81
CA PHE A 36 -15.48 -11.16 11.10
C PHE A 36 -15.25 -9.65 11.10
N LEU A 37 -15.67 -8.94 10.04
CA LEU A 37 -15.49 -7.50 9.86
C LEU A 37 -16.18 -6.63 10.91
N THR A 38 -17.12 -7.19 11.67
CA THR A 38 -17.88 -6.47 12.71
C THR A 38 -17.65 -7.04 14.11
N SER A 39 -16.74 -8.02 14.25
CA SER A 39 -16.46 -8.67 15.52
C SER A 39 -15.63 -7.79 16.46
N ASP A 40 -15.84 -7.94 17.77
CA ASP A 40 -15.05 -7.25 18.80
C ASP A 40 -13.55 -7.60 18.76
N ALA A 41 -13.18 -8.67 18.05
CA ALA A 41 -11.78 -9.09 17.89
C ALA A 41 -11.01 -8.27 16.86
N ILE A 42 -11.70 -7.63 15.91
CA ILE A 42 -11.10 -6.75 14.90
C ILE A 42 -11.44 -5.27 15.15
N LEU A 43 -12.36 -4.96 16.07
CA LEU A 43 -12.70 -3.59 16.41
C LEU A 43 -11.94 -3.11 17.65
N VAL A 44 -11.44 -1.87 17.59
CA VAL A 44 -10.73 -1.23 18.71
C VAL A 44 -11.25 0.18 18.96
N PRO A 45 -11.16 0.70 20.20
CA PRO A 45 -11.52 2.09 20.48
C PRO A 45 -10.52 3.06 19.84
N SER A 46 -11.03 4.02 19.08
CA SER A 46 -10.30 5.19 18.59
C SER A 46 -9.93 6.13 19.76
N LYS A 47 -9.25 7.24 19.44
CA LYS A 47 -8.98 8.33 20.40
C LYS A 47 -10.24 8.94 21.01
N THR A 48 -11.38 8.83 20.33
CA THR A 48 -12.71 9.29 20.81
C THR A 48 -13.53 8.17 21.46
N SER A 49 -12.90 7.01 21.72
CA SER A 49 -13.55 5.80 22.26
C SER A 49 -14.62 5.19 21.35
N LEU A 50 -14.63 5.54 20.06
CA LEU A 50 -15.51 4.95 19.05
C LEU A 50 -14.84 3.73 18.41
N LEU A 51 -15.62 2.72 18.06
CA LEU A 51 -15.08 1.48 17.50
C LEU A 51 -14.69 1.66 16.03
N ILE A 52 -13.42 1.39 15.71
CA ILE A 52 -12.80 1.40 14.37
C ILE A 52 -12.11 0.07 14.09
N PRO A 53 -11.89 -0.33 12.82
CA PRO A 53 -11.31 -1.63 12.50
C PRO A 53 -9.79 -1.63 12.66
N LEU A 54 -9.21 -2.72 13.16
CA LEU A 54 -7.80 -3.04 12.99
C LEU A 54 -7.55 -3.50 11.54
N SER A 55 -6.33 -3.33 11.08
CA SER A 55 -5.90 -3.87 9.77
C SER A 55 -5.83 -5.40 9.75
N PHE A 56 -5.40 -5.99 10.87
CA PHE A 56 -5.09 -7.41 10.98
C PHE A 56 -5.61 -8.00 12.29
N TYR A 57 -6.06 -9.25 12.23
CA TYR A 57 -6.26 -10.06 13.41
C TYR A 57 -4.99 -10.85 13.71
N VAL A 58 -4.40 -10.64 14.88
CA VAL A 58 -3.15 -11.32 15.29
C VAL A 58 -3.35 -12.40 16.37
N GLY A 59 -4.59 -12.61 16.83
CA GLY A 59 -4.90 -13.61 17.84
C GLY A 59 -4.51 -13.24 19.27
N SER A 60 -4.30 -14.28 20.08
CA SER A 60 -3.89 -14.22 21.47
C SER A 60 -2.42 -13.82 21.63
N ILE A 61 -1.99 -13.62 22.88
CA ILE A 61 -0.58 -13.35 23.19
C ILE A 61 0.36 -14.49 22.78
N GLU A 62 -0.12 -15.75 22.83
CA GLU A 62 0.67 -16.88 22.37
C GLU A 62 0.71 -16.94 20.84
N ASP A 63 -0.34 -16.51 20.13
CA ASP A 63 -0.31 -16.39 18.67
C ASP A 63 0.72 -15.34 18.22
N VAL A 64 0.80 -14.22 18.95
CA VAL A 64 1.85 -13.21 18.75
C VAL A 64 3.24 -13.80 19.00
N ALA A 65 3.42 -14.57 20.08
CA ALA A 65 4.69 -15.23 20.37
C ALA A 65 5.09 -16.25 19.30
N ARG A 66 4.14 -17.03 18.76
CA ARG A 66 4.43 -18.01 17.71
C ARG A 66 4.75 -17.34 16.37
N TYR A 67 3.93 -16.37 15.96
CA TYR A 67 4.08 -15.73 14.64
C TYR A 67 5.23 -14.72 14.62
N PHE A 68 5.22 -13.72 15.50
CA PHE A 68 6.28 -12.70 15.51
C PHE A 68 7.54 -13.21 16.21
N GLY A 69 7.39 -13.99 17.28
CA GLY A 69 8.49 -14.51 18.08
C GLY A 69 9.25 -15.65 17.40
N ASP A 70 8.63 -16.83 17.32
CA ASP A 70 9.31 -18.03 16.82
C ASP A 70 9.59 -17.95 15.32
N TYR A 71 8.62 -17.49 14.53
CA TYR A 71 8.71 -17.55 13.06
C TYR A 71 9.47 -16.38 12.46
N ILE A 72 9.12 -15.14 12.83
CA ILE A 72 9.73 -13.95 12.23
C ILE A 72 11.05 -13.62 12.91
N CYS A 73 11.03 -13.36 14.22
CA CYS A 73 12.19 -12.73 14.84
C CYS A 73 13.30 -13.71 15.22
N SER A 74 12.96 -14.94 15.62
CA SER A 74 13.98 -15.92 16.04
C SER A 74 14.85 -16.39 14.86
N ALA A 75 14.30 -16.40 13.65
CA ALA A 75 15.03 -16.77 12.43
C ALA A 75 16.18 -15.81 12.10
N ASP A 76 15.99 -14.51 12.37
CA ASP A 76 16.91 -13.42 12.03
C ASP A 76 17.60 -12.79 13.27
N ASP A 77 17.40 -13.36 14.47
CA ASP A 77 17.87 -12.81 15.76
C ASP A 77 17.39 -11.37 16.03
N THR A 78 16.14 -11.09 15.63
CA THR A 78 15.53 -9.75 15.74
C THR A 78 14.56 -9.60 16.91
N CYS A 79 14.48 -10.62 17.79
CA CYS A 79 13.58 -10.59 18.96
C CYS A 79 14.07 -9.65 20.06
N THR A 80 15.39 -9.56 20.24
CA THR A 80 16.01 -8.76 21.28
C THR A 80 15.97 -7.29 20.90
N VAL A 81 15.20 -6.49 21.64
CA VAL A 81 15.07 -5.05 21.39
C VAL A 81 15.50 -4.27 22.63
N VAL A 82 16.30 -3.24 22.39
CA VAL A 82 16.63 -2.24 23.41
C VAL A 82 15.88 -0.97 23.03
N ASP A 83 14.84 -0.63 23.78
CA ASP A 83 14.11 0.61 23.62
C ASP A 83 14.99 1.79 24.03
N THR A 84 15.04 2.80 23.17
CA THR A 84 15.87 4.00 23.33
C THR A 84 15.01 5.26 23.16
N LEU A 85 15.37 6.31 23.90
CA LEU A 85 14.77 7.63 23.72
C LEU A 85 15.38 8.34 22.51
N TYR A 86 14.51 8.67 21.56
CA TYR A 86 14.82 9.56 20.46
C TYR A 86 14.23 10.94 20.76
N SER A 87 14.95 11.98 20.35
CA SER A 87 14.39 13.33 20.31
C SER A 87 13.16 13.30 19.43
N ASN A 88 12.02 13.76 19.95
CA ASN A 88 10.80 13.75 19.18
C ASN A 88 10.98 14.59 17.89
N PRO A 89 10.85 14.00 16.69
CA PRO A 89 10.96 14.73 15.44
C PRO A 89 9.75 15.62 15.17
N TYR A 90 8.68 15.49 15.97
CA TYR A 90 7.37 16.10 15.80
C TYR A 90 6.93 16.87 17.06
N PRO A 91 7.35 18.13 17.26
CA PRO A 91 7.03 18.94 18.46
C PRO A 91 5.55 19.30 18.62
N PHE A 92 4.67 18.89 17.69
CA PHE A 92 3.22 18.93 17.91
C PHE A 92 2.72 17.80 18.81
N LEU A 93 3.50 16.74 19.00
CA LEU A 93 3.19 15.73 20.01
C LEU A 93 3.47 16.32 21.39
N THR A 94 2.58 16.04 22.33
CA THR A 94 2.72 16.45 23.74
C THR A 94 4.04 15.96 24.33
N SER A 95 4.44 14.74 23.99
CA SER A 95 5.66 14.12 24.48
C SER A 95 6.92 14.69 23.80
N PRO A 96 7.95 15.12 24.54
CA PRO A 96 9.20 15.61 23.96
C PRO A 96 10.10 14.48 23.42
N TYR A 97 9.68 13.21 23.56
CA TYR A 97 10.45 12.04 23.16
C TYR A 97 9.61 10.99 22.42
N VAL A 98 10.31 10.14 21.68
CA VAL A 98 9.82 8.94 21.00
C VAL A 98 10.59 7.75 21.59
N ILE A 99 9.90 6.66 21.89
CA ILE A 99 10.49 5.41 22.43
C ILE A 99 10.39 4.34 21.35
N LEU A 100 11.52 3.96 20.78
CA LEU A 100 11.62 2.95 19.73
C LEU A 100 12.86 2.09 19.96
N GLY A 101 12.91 0.93 19.31
CA GLY A 101 14.11 0.12 19.27
C GLY A 101 15.34 0.92 18.80
N ARG A 102 16.45 0.71 19.49
CA ARG A 102 17.78 1.18 19.08
C ARG A 102 18.08 0.67 17.67
N GLY A 103 18.63 1.51 16.80
CA GLY A 103 18.93 1.10 15.42
C GLY A 103 18.44 2.06 14.36
N LEU A 104 17.61 3.03 14.75
CA LEU A 104 16.96 3.94 13.81
C LEU A 104 17.77 5.24 13.71
N PRO A 105 17.81 5.89 12.52
CA PRO A 105 18.38 7.22 12.40
C PRO A 105 17.73 8.22 13.35
N PRO A 106 18.46 9.22 13.88
CA PRO A 106 19.81 9.63 13.49
C PRO A 106 20.94 8.97 14.31
N GLN A 107 20.67 7.94 15.12
CA GLN A 107 21.69 7.34 15.97
C GLN A 107 22.54 6.32 15.20
N ASP A 108 23.87 6.40 15.35
CA ASP A 108 24.79 5.40 14.83
C ASP A 108 24.49 4.03 15.43
N SER A 109 24.35 3.01 14.59
CA SER A 109 23.97 1.66 15.05
C SER A 109 24.36 0.59 14.04
N THR A 110 24.24 -0.67 14.45
CA THR A 110 24.50 -1.83 13.59
C THR A 110 23.27 -2.19 12.75
N VAL A 111 23.48 -2.85 11.60
CA VAL A 111 22.38 -3.40 10.78
C VAL A 111 21.47 -4.34 11.59
N GLN A 112 22.02 -5.08 12.55
CA GLN A 112 21.23 -5.96 13.42
C GLN A 112 20.26 -5.17 14.30
N GLN A 113 20.72 -4.08 14.91
CA GLN A 113 19.88 -3.20 15.73
C GLN A 113 18.78 -2.57 14.89
N TRP A 114 19.12 -2.13 13.66
CA TRP A 114 18.11 -1.63 12.73
C TRP A 114 17.03 -2.69 12.44
N LEU A 115 17.41 -3.94 12.14
CA LEU A 115 16.45 -5.02 11.91
C LEU A 115 15.59 -5.34 13.16
N GLN A 116 16.18 -5.30 14.35
CA GLN A 116 15.47 -5.47 15.63
C GLN A 116 14.42 -4.37 15.83
N ALA A 117 14.78 -3.11 15.54
CA ALA A 117 13.86 -1.99 15.60
C ALA A 117 12.75 -2.08 14.54
N GLN A 118 13.06 -2.45 13.30
CA GLN A 118 12.04 -2.67 12.25
C GLN A 118 11.06 -3.79 12.64
N ALA A 119 11.54 -4.89 13.22
CA ALA A 119 10.68 -5.97 13.69
C ALA A 119 9.76 -5.52 14.84
N GLN A 120 10.17 -4.55 15.66
CA GLN A 120 9.30 -3.93 16.69
C GLN A 120 8.22 -3.05 16.08
N ILE A 121 8.58 -2.21 15.12
CA ILE A 121 7.63 -1.36 14.40
C ILE A 121 6.59 -2.24 13.69
N GLU A 122 7.02 -3.28 12.98
CA GLU A 122 6.12 -4.20 12.27
C GLU A 122 5.07 -4.82 13.20
N ARG A 123 5.52 -5.47 14.30
CA ARG A 123 4.57 -6.14 15.20
C ARG A 123 3.64 -5.15 15.90
N THR A 124 4.14 -3.97 16.25
CA THR A 124 3.35 -2.92 16.92
C THR A 124 2.28 -2.38 15.98
N ASN A 125 2.66 -2.00 14.77
CA ASN A 125 1.71 -1.48 13.79
C ASN A 125 0.69 -2.56 13.39
N THR A 126 1.11 -3.82 13.26
CA THR A 126 0.19 -4.92 12.91
C THR A 126 -0.80 -5.20 14.04
N LYS A 127 -0.38 -5.06 15.31
CA LYS A 127 -1.23 -5.31 16.49
C LYS A 127 -2.24 -4.20 16.74
N TYR A 128 -1.84 -2.94 16.55
CA TYR A 128 -2.59 -1.78 17.03
C TYR A 128 -3.06 -0.82 15.93
N GLY A 129 -2.59 -0.98 14.69
CA GLY A 129 -2.79 -0.03 13.62
C GLY A 129 -4.04 -0.27 12.76
N THR A 130 -4.76 0.81 12.51
CA THR A 130 -5.78 0.93 11.48
C THR A 130 -5.18 1.65 10.27
N ASP A 131 -4.92 0.93 9.18
CA ASP A 131 -4.50 1.55 7.92
C ASP A 131 -5.74 2.20 7.30
N ILE A 132 -5.65 3.50 6.99
CA ILE A 132 -6.81 4.27 6.53
C ILE A 132 -7.33 3.80 5.17
N TYR A 133 -6.48 3.17 4.34
CA TYR A 133 -6.93 2.52 3.11
C TYR A 133 -7.70 1.23 3.43
N HIS A 134 -7.21 0.40 4.38
CA HIS A 134 -7.95 -0.78 4.82
C HIS A 134 -9.32 -0.39 5.39
N ALA A 135 -9.39 0.67 6.20
CA ALA A 135 -10.63 1.17 6.75
C ALA A 135 -11.58 1.72 5.66
N ALA A 136 -11.04 2.37 4.62
CA ALA A 136 -11.83 2.84 3.47
C ALA A 136 -12.49 1.67 2.70
N THR A 137 -11.75 0.59 2.42
CA THR A 137 -12.33 -0.61 1.79
C THR A 137 -13.37 -1.27 2.69
N TRP A 138 -13.14 -1.27 4.01
CA TRP A 138 -14.08 -1.76 5.00
C TRP A 138 -15.39 -0.97 5.01
N GLN A 139 -15.34 0.35 4.93
CA GLN A 139 -16.55 1.19 4.85
C GLN A 139 -17.43 0.81 3.65
N ILE A 140 -16.84 0.60 2.47
CA ILE A 140 -17.56 0.16 1.26
C ILE A 140 -18.19 -1.22 1.49
N ALA A 141 -17.40 -2.17 2.01
CA ALA A 141 -17.88 -3.53 2.25
C ALA A 141 -19.04 -3.59 3.25
N LEU A 142 -19.00 -2.79 4.33
CA LEU A 142 -20.10 -2.69 5.29
C LEU A 142 -21.36 -2.07 4.68
N ALA A 143 -21.20 -1.04 3.85
CA ALA A 143 -22.33 -0.41 3.17
C ALA A 143 -23.01 -1.39 2.18
N LEU A 144 -22.23 -2.11 1.38
CA LEU A 144 -22.74 -3.15 0.47
C LEU A 144 -23.39 -4.32 1.24
N ALA A 145 -22.78 -4.75 2.36
CA ALA A 145 -23.38 -5.77 3.21
C ALA A 145 -24.73 -5.32 3.78
N ALA A 146 -24.87 -4.05 4.15
CA ALA A 146 -26.13 -3.50 4.63
C ALA A 146 -27.20 -3.37 3.53
N GLU A 147 -26.82 -2.90 2.34
CA GLU A 147 -27.71 -2.82 1.17
C GLU A 147 -28.25 -4.21 0.76
N ASN A 148 -27.51 -5.27 1.05
CA ASN A 148 -27.85 -6.65 0.70
C ASN A 148 -28.33 -7.48 1.92
N ASP A 149 -28.80 -6.85 2.99
CA ASP A 149 -29.38 -7.49 4.19
C ASP A 149 -28.45 -8.45 4.97
N TYR A 150 -27.14 -8.35 4.79
CA TYR A 150 -26.13 -9.13 5.53
C TYR A 150 -25.69 -8.46 6.83
N LEU A 151 -25.91 -7.14 6.96
CA LEU A 151 -25.64 -6.34 8.15
C LEU A 151 -26.79 -5.37 8.35
N SER A 152 -27.14 -5.04 9.61
CA SER A 152 -28.15 -4.00 9.82
C SER A 152 -27.62 -2.63 9.38
N GLU A 153 -28.43 -1.90 8.62
CA GLU A 153 -28.06 -0.57 8.12
C GLU A 153 -27.64 0.38 9.25
N ALA A 154 -28.33 0.32 10.40
CA ALA A 154 -27.98 1.12 11.57
C ALA A 154 -26.57 0.81 12.09
N LYS A 155 -26.18 -0.47 12.14
CA LYS A 155 -24.84 -0.86 12.60
C LYS A 155 -23.76 -0.48 11.60
N ALA A 156 -24.03 -0.67 10.30
CA ALA A 156 -23.12 -0.26 9.24
C ALA A 156 -22.88 1.26 9.27
N LYS A 157 -23.95 2.07 9.36
CA LYS A 157 -23.87 3.54 9.47
C LYS A 157 -23.08 3.99 10.70
N GLU A 158 -23.31 3.35 11.85
CA GLU A 158 -22.56 3.64 13.08
C GLU A 158 -21.05 3.42 12.88
N LEU A 159 -20.66 2.24 12.40
CA LEU A 159 -19.26 1.87 12.21
C LEU A 159 -18.55 2.74 11.15
N VAL A 160 -19.22 3.04 10.03
CA VAL A 160 -18.70 3.94 9.00
C VAL A 160 -18.51 5.36 9.55
N ALA A 161 -19.46 5.85 10.35
CA ALA A 161 -19.37 7.17 10.98
C ALA A 161 -18.27 7.24 12.04
N ASN A 162 -18.02 6.16 12.79
CA ASN A 162 -16.92 6.09 13.76
C ASN A 162 -15.56 6.24 13.07
N GLU A 163 -15.38 5.60 11.92
CA GLU A 163 -14.14 5.74 11.15
C GLU A 163 -13.98 7.16 10.59
N LEU A 164 -15.06 7.78 10.10
CA LEU A 164 -15.04 9.18 9.67
C LEU A 164 -14.63 10.12 10.82
N ASP A 165 -15.14 9.89 12.03
CA ASP A 165 -14.73 10.64 13.23
C ASP A 165 -13.23 10.45 13.52
N SER A 166 -12.72 9.22 13.43
CA SER A 166 -11.32 8.90 13.66
C SER A 166 -10.37 9.61 12.67
N ILE A 167 -10.66 9.56 11.36
CA ILE A 167 -9.80 10.17 10.35
C ILE A 167 -9.86 11.71 10.37
N THR A 168 -10.96 12.30 10.84
CA THR A 168 -11.12 13.77 10.96
C THR A 168 -10.61 14.32 12.28
N HIS A 169 -10.28 13.46 13.24
CA HIS A 169 -9.70 13.88 14.52
C HIS A 169 -8.34 14.55 14.31
N SER A 170 -8.15 15.75 14.85
CA SER A 170 -6.95 16.58 14.60
C SER A 170 -5.63 15.89 14.95
N ALA A 171 -5.62 15.06 16.00
CA ALA A 171 -4.44 14.29 16.41
C ALA A 171 -4.01 13.19 15.42
N ASN A 172 -4.81 12.94 14.38
CA ASN A 172 -4.50 12.00 13.29
C ASN A 172 -4.15 12.74 11.99
N ARG A 173 -4.06 14.08 12.01
CA ARG A 173 -3.85 14.91 10.82
C ARG A 173 -2.41 15.47 10.75
N ALA A 174 -1.87 15.52 9.56
CA ALA A 174 -0.53 16.01 9.24
C ALA A 174 -0.52 17.53 8.96
N PHE A 175 -0.74 18.34 9.99
CA PHE A 175 -0.76 19.80 9.91
C PHE A 175 0.42 20.44 10.66
N GLY A 176 0.67 21.73 10.46
CA GLY A 176 1.72 22.51 11.12
C GLY A 176 2.98 22.70 10.26
N THR A 177 4.08 23.08 10.90
CA THR A 177 5.33 23.50 10.21
C THR A 177 6.18 22.35 9.66
N PHE A 178 5.81 21.10 9.93
CA PHE A 178 6.59 19.91 9.56
C PHE A 178 6.22 19.36 8.19
N PHE A 179 4.96 19.49 7.81
CA PHE A 179 4.43 18.93 6.59
C PHE A 179 4.31 20.04 5.55
N LEU A 180 5.19 19.96 4.57
CA LEU A 180 5.28 20.94 3.49
C LEU A 180 4.57 20.37 2.25
N TYR A 181 3.28 20.66 2.11
CA TYR A 181 2.45 20.19 1.01
C TYR A 181 2.93 20.81 -0.31
N GLY A 182 3.13 19.96 -1.33
CA GLY A 182 3.75 20.37 -2.59
C GLY A 182 5.18 20.89 -2.45
N TYR A 183 5.84 20.63 -1.32
CA TYR A 183 7.12 21.22 -0.94
C TYR A 183 7.11 22.76 -0.90
N GLN A 184 5.94 23.38 -0.71
CA GLN A 184 5.79 24.84 -0.63
C GLN A 184 4.85 25.32 0.47
N LEU A 185 3.74 24.63 0.72
CA LEU A 185 2.64 25.13 1.53
C LEU A 185 2.58 24.45 2.90
N LEU A 186 2.45 25.26 3.95
CA LEU A 186 2.12 24.79 5.29
C LEU A 186 0.61 24.87 5.51
N ILE A 187 0.02 23.78 5.99
CA ILE A 187 -1.40 23.71 6.34
C ILE A 187 -1.51 23.71 7.86
N PHE A 188 -2.18 24.71 8.46
CA PHE A 188 -2.38 24.80 9.91
C PHE A 188 -3.76 24.36 10.37
N ASP A 189 -4.73 24.29 9.46
CA ASP A 189 -6.07 23.79 9.74
C ASP A 189 -6.08 22.25 9.59
N PRO A 190 -6.24 21.48 10.68
CA PRO A 190 -6.23 20.02 10.62
C PRO A 190 -7.33 19.46 9.73
N LEU A 191 -8.46 20.14 9.57
CA LEU A 191 -9.55 19.65 8.71
C LEU A 191 -9.18 19.68 7.22
N LYS A 192 -8.19 20.49 6.85
CA LYS A 192 -7.69 20.62 5.47
C LYS A 192 -6.44 19.80 5.19
N ALA A 193 -5.86 19.17 6.20
CA ALA A 193 -4.65 18.37 6.11
C ALA A 193 -4.97 16.89 5.85
N PHE A 194 -3.98 16.15 5.34
CA PHE A 194 -4.06 14.69 5.24
C PHE A 194 -4.08 14.01 6.61
N THR A 195 -4.68 12.83 6.66
CA THR A 195 -4.61 11.89 7.77
C THR A 195 -3.36 11.02 7.64
N PHE A 196 -2.76 10.64 8.76
CA PHE A 196 -1.67 9.66 8.77
C PHE A 196 -2.17 8.28 8.32
N ARG A 197 -1.35 7.59 7.53
CA ARG A 197 -1.58 6.27 6.96
C ARG A 197 -2.13 5.26 7.97
N LEU A 198 -1.40 5.05 9.05
CA LEU A 198 -1.83 4.16 10.11
C LEU A 198 -2.27 5.04 11.28
N ILE A 199 -3.51 4.82 11.74
CA ILE A 199 -4.04 5.42 12.95
C ILE A 199 -3.85 4.45 14.09
N ALA A 200 -3.23 4.94 15.17
CA ALA A 200 -3.12 4.22 16.42
C ALA A 200 -4.24 4.60 17.37
N THR A 201 -4.69 3.64 18.17
CA THR A 201 -5.54 3.92 19.32
C THR A 201 -4.84 4.85 20.31
N ASN A 202 -3.53 4.65 20.53
CA ASN A 202 -2.71 5.39 21.47
C ASN A 202 -1.34 5.75 20.90
N TYR A 203 -0.80 6.89 21.33
CA TYR A 203 0.59 7.25 21.04
C TYR A 203 1.57 6.30 21.74
N TYR A 204 1.33 6.00 23.02
CA TYR A 204 2.08 5.01 23.78
C TYR A 204 1.40 3.64 23.67
N ASN A 205 2.13 2.65 23.18
CA ASN A 205 1.66 1.27 23.07
C ASN A 205 2.57 0.37 23.91
N LYS A 206 2.03 -0.73 24.43
CA LYS A 206 2.89 -1.80 24.94
C LYS A 206 3.44 -2.56 23.74
N ASP A 207 4.70 -3.00 23.83
CA ASP A 207 5.22 -3.93 22.83
C ASP A 207 4.32 -5.18 22.81
N PRO A 208 3.93 -5.72 21.64
CA PRO A 208 3.10 -6.92 21.56
C PRO A 208 3.66 -8.16 22.28
N PHE A 209 4.97 -8.20 22.58
CA PHE A 209 5.55 -9.26 23.42
C PHE A 209 5.35 -9.07 24.94
N PHE A 210 4.87 -7.91 25.38
CA PHE A 210 4.55 -7.64 26.78
C PHE A 210 3.52 -8.62 27.33
N GLY A 211 3.83 -9.24 28.47
CA GLY A 211 3.03 -10.30 29.10
C GLY A 211 3.24 -11.71 28.53
N GLY A 212 4.08 -11.85 27.50
CA GLY A 212 4.34 -13.11 26.80
C GLY A 212 5.75 -13.65 27.08
N ARG A 213 6.07 -14.82 26.53
CA ARG A 213 7.38 -15.48 26.71
C ARG A 213 8.58 -14.77 26.06
N TYR A 214 8.32 -13.76 25.23
CA TYR A 214 9.35 -12.91 24.64
C TYR A 214 9.56 -11.59 25.39
N GLN A 215 8.83 -11.33 26.47
CA GLN A 215 8.99 -10.08 27.23
C GLN A 215 10.43 -9.86 27.72
N ASP A 216 11.14 -10.94 28.12
CA ASP A 216 12.51 -10.86 28.63
C ASP A 216 13.56 -10.51 27.54
N PHE A 217 13.14 -10.48 26.27
CA PHE A 217 13.96 -10.02 25.15
C PHE A 217 13.85 -8.49 24.95
N LEU A 218 12.93 -7.86 25.68
CA LEU A 218 12.77 -6.41 25.68
C LEU A 218 13.55 -5.82 26.84
N SER A 219 14.30 -4.78 26.55
CA SER A 219 15.01 -3.98 27.54
C SER A 219 14.97 -2.52 27.13
N TRP A 220 15.44 -1.62 28.00
CA TRP A 220 15.51 -0.19 27.69
C TRP A 220 16.80 0.40 28.25
N ASP A 221 17.26 1.51 27.68
CA ASP A 221 18.52 2.16 28.08
C ASP A 221 18.33 3.53 28.76
N TYR A 222 17.08 3.89 29.08
CA TYR A 222 16.71 5.14 29.73
C TYR A 222 16.25 4.97 31.18
N ASN A 223 16.35 6.02 31.98
CA ASN A 223 15.84 6.01 33.36
C ASN A 223 14.33 6.32 33.38
N ILE A 224 13.51 5.30 33.67
CA ILE A 224 12.05 5.43 33.73
C ILE A 224 11.55 6.43 34.79
N PHE A 225 12.30 6.64 35.88
CA PHE A 225 11.92 7.62 36.90
C PHE A 225 12.13 9.06 36.43
N ASP A 226 13.23 9.30 35.71
CA ASP A 226 13.48 10.59 35.09
C ASP A 226 12.48 10.86 33.96
N LEU A 227 12.12 9.81 33.21
CA LEU A 227 11.12 9.92 32.14
C LEU A 227 9.75 10.30 32.70
N ALA A 228 9.26 9.57 33.70
CA ALA A 228 7.99 9.84 34.36
C ALA A 228 7.95 11.22 35.04
N LYS A 229 9.07 11.68 35.61
CA LYS A 229 9.16 13.03 36.19
C LYS A 229 8.98 14.15 35.15
N ASN A 230 9.44 13.91 33.92
CA ASN A 230 9.41 14.88 32.83
C ASN A 230 8.26 14.63 31.84
N ASP A 231 7.43 13.64 32.09
CA ASP A 231 6.27 13.31 31.25
C ASP A 231 5.17 14.37 31.44
N PRO A 232 4.75 15.07 30.36
CA PRO A 232 3.66 16.04 30.40
C PRO A 232 2.34 15.45 30.92
N GLU A 233 2.13 14.16 30.67
CA GLU A 233 0.91 13.43 31.03
C GLU A 233 0.97 12.82 32.44
N LYS A 234 2.12 12.96 33.13
CA LYS A 234 2.37 12.54 34.52
C LYS A 234 2.10 11.05 34.77
N HIS A 235 2.42 10.20 33.80
CA HIS A 235 2.40 8.75 33.99
C HIS A 235 3.39 8.32 35.08
N SER A 236 3.11 7.17 35.72
CA SER A 236 4.03 6.58 36.70
C SER A 236 5.26 5.98 36.02
N PRO A 237 6.39 5.77 36.73
CA PRO A 237 7.56 5.09 36.16
C PRO A 237 7.24 3.73 35.54
N ASP A 238 6.37 2.94 36.17
CA ASP A 238 5.97 1.62 35.69
C ASP A 238 5.23 1.66 34.35
N PHE A 239 4.57 2.78 34.02
CA PHE A 239 3.92 2.96 32.72
C PHE A 239 4.90 2.75 31.57
N PHE A 240 6.12 3.30 31.69
CA PHE A 240 7.15 3.32 30.64
C PHE A 240 7.92 2.00 30.46
N THR A 241 7.58 0.96 31.24
CA THR A 241 8.15 -0.37 31.05
C THR A 241 7.57 -1.02 29.79
N PHE A 242 8.43 -1.49 28.88
CA PHE A 242 8.01 -2.16 27.63
C PHE A 242 7.07 -1.31 26.75
N VAL A 243 7.27 0.01 26.76
CA VAL A 243 6.49 0.94 25.95
C VAL A 243 7.23 1.23 24.66
N THR A 244 6.50 1.14 23.56
CA THR A 244 6.90 1.64 22.26
C THR A 244 5.94 2.76 21.84
N THR A 245 6.48 3.84 21.29
CA THR A 245 5.66 4.93 20.77
C THR A 245 5.28 4.68 19.33
N TRP A 246 4.13 5.22 18.93
CA TRP A 246 3.69 5.20 17.55
C TRP A 246 4.73 5.84 16.61
N SER A 247 5.08 5.14 15.54
CA SER A 247 6.17 5.53 14.64
C SER A 247 5.74 5.73 13.19
N ASP A 248 4.52 5.37 12.80
CA ASP A 248 4.06 5.54 11.43
C ASP A 248 3.27 6.86 11.25
N TRP A 249 4.02 7.90 10.87
CA TRP A 249 3.51 9.27 10.67
C TRP A 249 3.53 9.67 9.20
N LYS A 250 3.19 8.75 8.29
CA LYS A 250 3.20 9.00 6.84
C LYS A 250 1.82 9.47 6.34
N PRO A 251 1.62 10.73 5.94
CA PRO A 251 0.40 11.16 5.25
C PRO A 251 0.51 10.92 3.75
N LEU A 252 0.21 9.68 3.31
CA LEU A 252 0.34 9.27 1.91
C LEU A 252 -0.85 9.74 1.07
N THR A 253 -0.59 10.26 -0.12
CA THR A 253 -1.61 10.84 -0.99
C THR A 253 -2.63 9.81 -1.46
N GLY A 254 -2.19 8.64 -1.94
CA GLY A 254 -3.09 7.59 -2.44
C GLY A 254 -4.03 7.06 -1.36
N GLU A 255 -3.51 6.77 -0.17
CA GLU A 255 -4.32 6.30 0.96
C GLU A 255 -5.27 7.38 1.47
N ASN A 256 -4.88 8.66 1.42
CA ASN A 256 -5.81 9.75 1.71
C ASN A 256 -6.88 9.90 0.62
N ALA A 257 -6.58 9.62 -0.66
CA ALA A 257 -7.61 9.57 -1.69
C ALA A 257 -8.66 8.50 -1.34
N TRP A 258 -8.22 7.33 -0.90
CA TRP A 258 -9.10 6.28 -0.40
C TRP A 258 -9.91 6.69 0.83
N ALA A 259 -9.24 7.17 1.87
CA ALA A 259 -9.84 7.45 3.16
C ALA A 259 -10.70 8.72 3.20
N GLN A 260 -10.41 9.72 2.35
CA GLN A 260 -11.10 11.02 2.36
C GLN A 260 -12.11 11.16 1.24
N LEU A 261 -11.90 10.45 0.12
CA LEU A 261 -12.73 10.55 -1.08
C LEU A 261 -13.42 9.22 -1.37
N ILE A 262 -12.71 8.11 -1.61
CA ILE A 262 -13.33 6.90 -2.16
C ILE A 262 -14.23 6.18 -1.14
N GLY A 263 -13.66 5.67 -0.05
CA GLY A 263 -14.36 4.81 0.91
C GLY A 263 -15.60 5.47 1.51
N PRO A 264 -15.46 6.63 2.18
CA PRO A 264 -16.59 7.30 2.80
C PRO A 264 -17.65 7.78 1.80
N LEU A 265 -17.27 8.33 0.63
CA LEU A 265 -18.26 8.82 -0.33
C LEU A 265 -19.04 7.68 -0.99
N GLN A 266 -18.39 6.54 -1.28
CA GLN A 266 -19.08 5.36 -1.80
C GLN A 266 -20.05 4.79 -0.75
N ALA A 267 -19.63 4.69 0.52
CA ALA A 267 -20.50 4.24 1.60
C ALA A 267 -21.71 5.18 1.79
N GLU A 268 -21.48 6.50 1.83
CA GLU A 268 -22.55 7.51 1.92
C GLU A 268 -23.49 7.45 0.70
N TYR A 269 -22.95 7.23 -0.50
CA TYR A 269 -23.74 7.07 -1.73
C TYR A 269 -24.69 5.87 -1.62
N ILE A 270 -24.18 4.72 -1.18
CA ILE A 270 -24.99 3.50 -0.98
C ILE A 270 -26.08 3.74 0.06
N PHE A 271 -25.73 4.30 1.22
CA PHE A 271 -26.66 4.55 2.32
C PHE A 271 -27.76 5.58 2.04
N THR A 272 -27.55 6.44 1.04
CA THR A 272 -28.49 7.53 0.68
C THR A 272 -29.13 7.32 -0.68
N GLU A 273 -28.88 6.19 -1.33
CA GLU A 273 -29.31 5.91 -2.72
C GLU A 273 -28.92 7.06 -3.67
N GLY A 274 -27.72 7.60 -3.46
CA GLY A 274 -27.15 8.71 -4.23
C GLY A 274 -27.69 10.10 -3.90
N LYS A 275 -28.56 10.26 -2.89
CA LYS A 275 -29.11 11.55 -2.46
C LYS A 275 -28.31 12.14 -1.28
N ILE A 276 -27.05 12.46 -1.53
CA ILE A 276 -26.14 13.00 -0.50
C ILE A 276 -26.44 14.48 -0.24
N PRO A 277 -26.85 14.87 0.98
CA PRO A 277 -27.13 16.26 1.31
C PRO A 277 -25.84 17.10 1.42
N ALA A 278 -25.93 18.39 1.11
CA ALA A 278 -24.80 19.32 1.23
C ALA A 278 -24.25 19.42 2.66
N SER A 279 -25.07 19.11 3.67
CA SER A 279 -24.70 19.08 5.08
C SER A 279 -24.07 17.76 5.55
N SER A 280 -23.88 16.78 4.66
CA SER A 280 -23.23 15.51 5.00
C SER A 280 -21.81 15.76 5.54
N LYS A 281 -21.49 15.17 6.70
CA LYS A 281 -20.15 15.26 7.28
C LYS A 281 -19.10 14.67 6.33
N THR A 282 -19.45 13.56 5.67
CA THR A 282 -18.63 12.89 4.67
C THR A 282 -18.28 13.86 3.53
N LEU A 283 -19.29 14.54 2.98
CA LEU A 283 -19.10 15.50 1.90
C LEU A 283 -18.28 16.71 2.35
N SER A 284 -18.55 17.24 3.54
CA SER A 284 -17.80 18.37 4.10
C SER A 284 -16.32 18.03 4.28
N ASN A 285 -16.00 16.84 4.81
CA ASN A 285 -14.62 16.37 4.94
C ASN A 285 -13.91 16.23 3.58
N ALA A 286 -14.59 15.64 2.59
CA ALA A 286 -14.07 15.49 1.24
C ALA A 286 -13.74 16.86 0.60
N ILE A 287 -14.67 17.83 0.70
CA ILE A 287 -14.46 19.21 0.21
C ILE A 287 -13.28 19.88 0.91
N ASN A 288 -13.20 19.78 2.24
CA ASN A 288 -12.14 20.43 3.02
C ASN A 288 -10.75 19.90 2.64
N THR A 289 -10.64 18.60 2.37
CA THR A 289 -9.36 17.95 2.06
C THR A 289 -8.86 18.25 0.64
N LEU A 290 -9.71 18.76 -0.26
CA LEU A 290 -9.27 19.22 -1.60
C LEU A 290 -8.15 20.26 -1.53
N TYR A 291 -8.07 21.03 -0.45
CA TYR A 291 -7.00 22.00 -0.24
C TYR A 291 -5.62 21.34 -0.16
N ALA A 292 -5.48 20.27 0.64
CA ALA A 292 -4.24 19.50 0.70
C ALA A 292 -3.92 18.82 -0.63
N PHE A 293 -4.91 18.19 -1.28
CA PHE A 293 -4.68 17.57 -2.59
C PHE A 293 -4.21 18.59 -3.62
N SER A 294 -4.88 19.74 -3.74
CA SER A 294 -4.47 20.80 -4.67
C SER A 294 -3.06 21.32 -4.36
N ALA A 295 -2.69 21.41 -3.09
CA ALA A 295 -1.34 21.80 -2.69
C ALA A 295 -0.27 20.77 -3.07
N MET A 296 -0.62 19.49 -3.16
CA MET A 296 0.27 18.40 -3.57
C MET A 296 0.47 18.30 -5.10
N GLN A 297 -0.32 19.04 -5.88
CA GLN A 297 -0.33 18.92 -7.33
C GLN A 297 0.84 19.67 -7.99
N THR A 298 1.58 18.98 -8.86
CA THR A 298 2.72 19.50 -9.64
C THR A 298 2.28 20.23 -10.92
N GLY A 299 3.21 20.96 -11.53
CA GLY A 299 3.03 21.64 -12.81
C GLY A 299 2.76 20.67 -13.96
N ILE A 300 3.37 19.47 -13.96
CA ILE A 300 3.09 18.42 -14.95
C ILE A 300 1.70 17.79 -14.79
N GLY A 301 1.02 17.99 -13.65
CA GLY A 301 -0.31 17.47 -13.37
C GLY A 301 -0.39 16.35 -12.33
N ALA A 302 0.73 15.69 -12.03
CA ALA A 302 0.84 14.63 -11.04
C ALA A 302 0.70 15.14 -9.60
N PHE A 303 0.38 14.27 -8.67
CA PHE A 303 0.39 14.52 -7.23
C PHE A 303 1.58 13.82 -6.57
N TYR A 304 2.25 14.54 -5.66
CA TYR A 304 3.33 13.97 -4.85
C TYR A 304 2.85 12.83 -3.95
N TYR A 305 3.72 11.85 -3.73
CA TYR A 305 3.47 10.68 -2.89
C TYR A 305 3.17 11.06 -1.43
N ALA A 306 3.93 12.02 -0.88
CA ALA A 306 3.74 12.53 0.47
C ALA A 306 4.23 13.99 0.58
N PRO A 307 3.66 14.80 1.50
CA PRO A 307 4.18 16.12 1.86
C PRO A 307 5.67 16.07 2.25
N GLY A 308 6.41 17.14 1.98
CA GLY A 308 7.77 17.31 2.46
C GLY A 308 7.87 17.24 3.98
N GLY A 309 8.99 16.74 4.49
CA GLY A 309 9.22 16.53 5.92
C GLY A 309 8.66 15.21 6.47
N THR A 310 7.91 14.45 5.66
CA THR A 310 7.46 13.10 6.01
C THR A 310 8.65 12.18 6.27
N ARG A 311 8.58 11.44 7.38
CA ARG A 311 9.56 10.40 7.75
C ARG A 311 8.89 9.05 7.85
N ASP A 312 9.63 8.01 7.49
CA ASP A 312 9.27 6.63 7.70
C ASP A 312 10.18 5.98 8.76
N GLY A 313 10.06 4.67 8.95
CA GLY A 313 10.91 3.90 9.87
C GLY A 313 12.39 3.83 9.46
N GLN A 314 12.78 4.39 8.31
CA GLN A 314 14.13 4.36 7.74
C GLN A 314 14.75 5.76 7.57
N GLY A 315 13.96 6.83 7.62
CA GLY A 315 14.45 8.20 7.49
C GLY A 315 13.43 9.14 6.85
N THR A 316 13.90 10.19 6.20
CA THR A 316 13.06 11.10 5.41
C THR A 316 12.76 10.49 4.05
N LEU A 317 11.50 10.57 3.60
CA LEU A 317 11.13 10.11 2.26
C LEU A 317 11.83 10.95 1.18
N PRO A 318 12.17 10.36 0.01
CA PRO A 318 12.72 11.10 -1.11
C PRO A 318 11.84 12.28 -1.52
N VAL A 319 12.46 13.43 -1.77
CA VAL A 319 11.75 14.61 -2.29
C VAL A 319 11.37 14.36 -3.74
N GLY A 320 10.16 14.77 -4.10
CA GLY A 320 9.69 14.77 -5.47
C GLY A 320 9.07 13.46 -5.94
N GLU A 321 8.97 12.44 -5.09
CA GLU A 321 8.46 11.12 -5.48
C GLU A 321 6.98 11.18 -5.91
N ILE A 322 6.68 10.52 -7.02
CA ILE A 322 5.34 10.33 -7.58
C ILE A 322 5.07 8.82 -7.63
N SER A 323 4.04 8.35 -6.93
CA SER A 323 3.46 7.01 -7.13
C SER A 323 2.37 7.11 -8.19
N ILE A 324 2.43 6.28 -9.24
CA ILE A 324 1.40 6.31 -10.30
C ILE A 324 0.09 5.70 -9.80
N GLU A 325 0.15 4.68 -8.94
CA GLU A 325 -1.01 4.08 -8.27
C GLU A 325 -1.78 5.10 -7.41
N ASP A 326 -1.06 5.93 -6.66
CA ASP A 326 -1.65 7.02 -5.87
C ASP A 326 -2.39 8.02 -6.77
N ASN A 327 -1.83 8.29 -7.96
CA ASN A 327 -2.44 9.19 -8.93
C ASN A 327 -3.69 8.60 -9.58
N PHE A 328 -3.79 7.27 -9.71
CA PHE A 328 -5.05 6.61 -10.09
C PHE A 328 -6.09 6.64 -8.97
N SER A 329 -5.67 6.47 -7.71
CA SER A 329 -6.54 6.65 -6.54
C SER A 329 -7.07 8.09 -6.47
N MET A 330 -6.22 9.07 -6.76
CA MET A 330 -6.62 10.49 -6.87
C MET A 330 -7.63 10.71 -7.99
N LEU A 331 -7.42 10.14 -9.18
CA LEU A 331 -8.37 10.25 -10.28
C LEU A 331 -9.74 9.72 -9.85
N ALA A 332 -9.80 8.52 -9.29
CA ALA A 332 -11.04 7.90 -8.82
C ALA A 332 -11.75 8.78 -7.77
N GLY A 333 -11.03 9.18 -6.72
CA GLY A 333 -11.58 10.00 -5.64
C GLY A 333 -12.12 11.35 -6.10
N LEU A 334 -11.36 12.07 -6.95
CA LEU A 334 -11.79 13.36 -7.50
C LEU A 334 -13.03 13.22 -8.37
N GLN A 335 -13.14 12.15 -9.14
CA GLN A 335 -14.27 11.94 -10.04
C GLN A 335 -15.53 11.51 -9.29
N ILE A 336 -15.40 10.62 -8.30
CA ILE A 336 -16.49 10.27 -7.40
C ILE A 336 -17.05 11.53 -6.73
N LEU A 337 -16.17 12.36 -6.15
CA LEU A 337 -16.58 13.60 -5.50
C LEU A 337 -17.23 14.58 -6.51
N LYS A 338 -16.63 14.77 -7.69
CA LYS A 338 -17.19 15.62 -8.74
C LYS A 338 -18.63 15.22 -9.09
N ARG A 339 -18.86 13.93 -9.34
CA ARG A 339 -20.18 13.40 -9.72
C ARG A 339 -21.21 13.54 -8.61
N ILE A 340 -20.79 13.39 -7.35
CA ILE A 340 -21.64 13.68 -6.18
C ILE A 340 -22.01 15.17 -6.14
N LEU A 341 -21.01 16.06 -6.17
CA LEU A 341 -21.22 17.51 -6.12
C LEU A 341 -22.04 18.04 -7.30
N GLU A 342 -21.94 17.41 -8.47
CA GLU A 342 -22.78 17.71 -9.65
C GLU A 342 -24.27 17.57 -9.33
N LYS A 343 -24.64 16.60 -8.49
CA LYS A 343 -26.02 16.28 -8.08
C LYS A 343 -26.43 16.87 -6.72
N THR A 344 -25.49 17.35 -5.91
CA THR A 344 -25.77 18.04 -4.64
C THR A 344 -26.28 19.47 -4.87
N GLU A 345 -27.03 20.01 -3.91
CA GLU A 345 -27.44 21.41 -3.86
C GLU A 345 -26.25 22.36 -4.09
N LYS A 346 -26.43 23.36 -4.96
CA LYS A 346 -25.36 24.30 -5.35
C LYS A 346 -25.18 25.40 -4.32
N THR A 347 -24.37 25.12 -3.31
CA THR A 347 -23.84 26.15 -2.40
C THR A 347 -22.56 26.80 -2.97
N ALA A 348 -22.05 27.84 -2.31
CA ALA A 348 -20.78 28.46 -2.69
C ALA A 348 -19.60 27.48 -2.52
N GLU A 349 -19.62 26.68 -1.46
CA GLU A 349 -18.62 25.66 -1.15
C GLU A 349 -18.63 24.55 -2.21
N VAL A 350 -19.82 24.07 -2.60
CA VAL A 350 -19.97 23.05 -3.66
C VAL A 350 -19.45 23.59 -5.00
N THR A 351 -19.75 24.84 -5.32
CA THR A 351 -19.30 25.47 -6.57
C THR A 351 -17.77 25.62 -6.59
N SER A 352 -17.18 26.11 -5.49
CA SER A 352 -15.73 26.26 -5.37
C SER A 352 -14.99 24.91 -5.36
N ALA A 353 -15.60 23.87 -4.77
CA ALA A 353 -15.07 22.51 -4.82
C ALA A 353 -15.05 21.95 -6.25
N LEU A 354 -16.13 22.14 -7.01
CA LEU A 354 -16.19 21.73 -8.43
C LEU A 354 -15.12 22.45 -9.27
N GLU A 355 -14.90 23.75 -9.06
CA GLU A 355 -13.82 24.50 -9.72
C GLU A 355 -12.43 23.97 -9.35
N SER A 356 -12.21 23.66 -8.07
CA SER A 356 -10.94 23.11 -7.59
C SER A 356 -10.65 21.73 -8.19
N ILE A 357 -11.67 20.89 -8.28
CA ILE A 357 -11.58 19.57 -8.92
C ILE A 357 -11.31 19.72 -10.42
N ASP A 358 -11.96 20.66 -11.09
CA ASP A 358 -11.73 20.92 -12.51
C ASP A 358 -10.27 21.32 -12.78
N ILE A 359 -9.69 22.21 -11.96
CA ILE A 359 -8.27 22.57 -12.04
C ILE A 359 -7.38 21.33 -11.84
N MET A 360 -7.69 20.51 -10.83
CA MET A 360 -6.91 19.31 -10.54
C MET A 360 -6.94 18.29 -11.68
N LEU A 361 -8.09 18.10 -12.32
CA LEU A 361 -8.25 17.13 -13.40
C LEU A 361 -7.76 17.64 -14.77
N ASN A 362 -8.11 18.88 -15.11
CA ASN A 362 -8.01 19.43 -16.46
C ASN A 362 -6.96 20.54 -16.63
N GLY A 363 -6.34 20.99 -15.53
CA GLY A 363 -5.34 22.03 -15.56
C GLY A 363 -5.89 23.41 -15.20
N GLY A 364 -4.99 24.32 -14.82
CA GLY A 364 -5.37 25.63 -14.32
C GLY A 364 -4.29 26.26 -13.45
N THR A 365 -4.67 27.21 -12.58
CA THR A 365 -3.77 27.74 -11.55
C THR A 365 -3.98 26.95 -10.26
N THR A 366 -2.94 26.32 -9.73
CA THR A 366 -3.00 25.59 -8.46
C THR A 366 -3.14 26.55 -7.28
N VAL A 367 -3.46 26.00 -6.10
CA VAL A 367 -3.47 26.78 -4.85
C VAL A 367 -2.10 27.38 -4.50
N ASN A 368 -1.01 26.80 -5.03
CA ASN A 368 0.35 27.32 -4.89
C ASN A 368 0.69 28.44 -5.89
N GLY A 369 -0.24 28.81 -6.78
CA GLY A 369 -0.12 29.97 -7.68
C GLY A 369 0.55 29.72 -9.02
N TYR A 370 1.06 28.51 -9.30
CA TYR A 370 1.61 28.15 -10.61
C TYR A 370 0.59 27.42 -11.50
N LYS A 371 0.93 27.26 -12.78
CA LYS A 371 0.09 26.54 -13.75
C LYS A 371 0.35 25.05 -13.71
N THR A 372 -0.72 24.25 -13.67
CA THR A 372 -0.68 22.80 -13.82
C THR A 372 -1.35 22.39 -15.13
N LEU A 373 -0.83 21.33 -15.75
CA LEU A 373 -1.44 20.68 -16.92
C LEU A 373 -2.67 19.82 -16.55
N GLY A 374 -2.85 19.49 -15.27
CA GLY A 374 -3.94 18.63 -14.78
C GLY A 374 -3.61 17.14 -14.80
N LEU A 375 -4.28 16.38 -13.93
CA LEU A 375 -4.05 14.96 -13.71
C LEU A 375 -4.27 14.12 -14.97
N LEU A 376 -5.32 14.41 -15.74
CA LEU A 376 -5.60 13.65 -16.97
C LEU A 376 -4.47 13.82 -18.00
N SER A 377 -3.91 15.03 -18.12
CA SER A 377 -2.74 15.27 -18.97
C SER A 377 -1.52 14.48 -18.51
N PHE A 378 -1.26 14.42 -17.21
CA PHE A 378 -0.16 13.62 -16.66
C PHE A 378 -0.34 12.12 -16.95
N LEU A 379 -1.51 11.56 -16.66
CA LEU A 379 -1.77 10.14 -16.86
C LEU A 379 -1.65 9.73 -18.34
N TYR A 380 -2.06 10.61 -19.26
CA TYR A 380 -1.91 10.37 -20.70
C TYR A 380 -0.48 10.52 -21.20
N ASN A 381 0.25 11.54 -20.76
CA ASN A 381 1.58 11.87 -21.31
C ASN A 381 2.75 11.24 -20.56
N GLY A 382 2.57 10.84 -19.30
CA GLY A 382 3.66 10.47 -18.39
C GLY A 382 3.56 9.12 -17.72
N ALA A 383 2.35 8.59 -17.50
CA ALA A 383 2.18 7.40 -16.67
C ALA A 383 2.39 6.07 -17.41
N PHE A 384 2.20 6.04 -18.72
CA PHE A 384 2.26 4.80 -19.51
C PHE A 384 3.64 4.57 -20.15
N ASP A 385 4.23 3.40 -19.89
CA ASP A 385 5.44 2.94 -20.55
C ASP A 385 5.07 2.27 -21.88
N ALA A 386 5.12 3.05 -22.96
CA ALA A 386 4.82 2.54 -24.30
C ALA A 386 5.82 1.47 -24.79
N LYS A 387 7.04 1.42 -24.23
CA LYS A 387 8.05 0.40 -24.59
C LYS A 387 7.69 -0.94 -23.96
N GLN A 388 7.26 -0.93 -22.71
CA GLN A 388 6.92 -2.14 -21.95
C GLN A 388 5.44 -2.53 -22.07
N GLY A 389 4.57 -1.61 -22.51
CA GLY A 389 3.14 -1.84 -22.67
C GLY A 389 2.36 -1.92 -21.35
N VAL A 390 2.87 -1.27 -20.29
CA VAL A 390 2.32 -1.25 -18.92
C VAL A 390 2.49 0.15 -18.31
N PHE A 391 1.82 0.45 -17.20
CA PHE A 391 2.04 1.72 -16.49
C PHE A 391 3.30 1.69 -15.64
N PHE A 392 4.06 2.79 -15.62
CA PHE A 392 5.16 2.97 -14.67
C PHE A 392 4.64 2.83 -13.24
N THR A 393 5.45 2.29 -12.33
CA THR A 393 5.09 2.25 -10.91
C THR A 393 5.22 3.64 -10.27
N ARG A 394 6.26 4.38 -10.65
CA ARG A 394 6.62 5.67 -10.03
C ARG A 394 7.57 6.50 -10.90
N GLY A 395 7.92 7.67 -10.39
CA GLY A 395 8.99 8.52 -10.89
C GLY A 395 9.19 9.73 -9.97
N SER A 396 9.80 10.80 -10.48
CA SER A 396 10.07 12.01 -9.70
C SER A 396 9.81 13.30 -10.45
N VAL A 397 9.42 14.34 -9.69
CA VAL A 397 9.35 15.76 -10.10
C VAL A 397 10.02 16.61 -9.03
N ASN A 398 11.13 17.26 -9.36
CA ASN A 398 11.95 18.01 -8.42
C ASN A 398 11.50 19.48 -8.27
N ILE A 399 10.96 20.06 -9.35
CA ILE A 399 10.53 21.46 -9.45
C ILE A 399 9.00 21.48 -9.50
N PRO A 400 8.32 21.81 -8.38
CA PRO A 400 6.86 21.67 -8.32
C PRO A 400 6.10 22.46 -9.38
N SER A 401 6.63 23.61 -9.83
CA SER A 401 5.99 24.46 -10.83
C SER A 401 6.32 24.11 -12.28
N SER A 402 7.26 23.18 -12.52
CA SER A 402 7.68 22.81 -13.87
C SER A 402 6.61 21.97 -14.57
N GLN A 403 6.45 22.19 -15.87
CA GLN A 403 5.55 21.42 -16.75
C GLN A 403 6.31 20.39 -17.60
N ASN A 404 7.62 20.26 -17.39
CA ASN A 404 8.52 19.39 -18.15
C ASN A 404 9.67 18.84 -17.29
N ASP A 405 9.36 18.39 -16.08
CA ASP A 405 10.33 17.86 -15.11
C ASP A 405 9.97 16.43 -14.66
N TRP A 406 9.27 15.68 -15.53
CA TRP A 406 8.90 14.31 -15.25
C TRP A 406 10.08 13.37 -15.53
N THR A 407 10.52 12.64 -14.51
CA THR A 407 11.49 11.55 -14.67
C THR A 407 10.84 10.23 -14.25
N PRO A 408 10.29 9.43 -15.18
CA PRO A 408 9.75 8.11 -14.86
C PRO A 408 10.87 7.15 -14.43
N ASP A 409 10.55 6.24 -13.52
CA ASP A 409 11.43 5.13 -13.19
C ASP A 409 11.47 4.15 -14.37
N THR A 410 12.56 4.22 -15.13
CA THR A 410 12.78 3.50 -16.39
C THR A 410 13.73 2.31 -16.24
N SER A 411 13.97 1.86 -15.01
CA SER A 411 14.81 0.69 -14.77
C SER A 411 14.33 -0.49 -15.62
N GLU A 412 15.26 -1.09 -16.40
CA GLU A 412 14.91 -2.03 -17.47
C GLU A 412 14.26 -3.34 -16.98
N VAL A 413 14.16 -3.54 -15.68
CA VAL A 413 13.63 -4.74 -15.05
C VAL A 413 12.12 -4.59 -14.85
N LEU A 414 11.35 -4.94 -15.90
CA LEU A 414 9.89 -5.18 -15.86
C LEU A 414 9.46 -5.88 -14.56
N ALA A 415 10.22 -6.89 -14.14
CA ALA A 415 9.93 -7.72 -12.97
C ALA A 415 9.72 -6.90 -11.68
N ALA A 416 10.32 -5.72 -11.59
CA ALA A 416 10.28 -4.90 -10.40
C ALA A 416 9.05 -3.97 -10.33
N MET A 417 8.23 -3.93 -11.39
CA MET A 417 7.03 -3.10 -11.50
C MET A 417 5.88 -3.71 -10.69
N ALA A 418 5.13 -2.84 -10.01
CA ALA A 418 4.00 -3.26 -9.19
C ALA A 418 2.82 -3.75 -10.07
N VAL A 419 2.05 -4.71 -9.55
CA VAL A 419 0.89 -5.28 -10.24
C VAL A 419 -0.33 -4.37 -10.10
N ASP A 420 -0.57 -3.86 -8.90
CA ASP A 420 -1.66 -2.95 -8.53
C ASP A 420 -1.77 -1.72 -9.44
N VAL A 421 -0.66 -1.04 -9.76
CA VAL A 421 -0.67 0.15 -10.62
C VAL A 421 -1.33 -0.11 -11.97
N ASN A 422 -1.19 -1.33 -12.50
CA ASN A 422 -1.80 -1.72 -13.77
C ASN A 422 -3.29 -2.03 -13.60
N LEU A 423 -3.64 -2.76 -12.54
CA LEU A 423 -5.02 -3.13 -12.23
C LEU A 423 -5.86 -1.89 -11.87
N TRP A 424 -5.36 -1.06 -10.97
CA TRP A 424 -6.00 0.19 -10.54
C TRP A 424 -6.02 1.22 -11.66
N GLY A 425 -4.97 1.29 -12.48
CA GLY A 425 -4.96 2.13 -13.69
C GLY A 425 -6.11 1.79 -14.64
N MET A 426 -6.31 0.49 -14.92
CA MET A 426 -7.44 0.03 -15.73
C MET A 426 -8.79 0.27 -15.03
N SER A 427 -8.91 -0.03 -13.74
CA SER A 427 -10.17 0.15 -12.99
C SER A 427 -10.56 1.61 -12.77
N ALA A 428 -9.60 2.53 -12.66
CA ALA A 428 -9.83 3.97 -12.43
C ALA A 428 -10.02 4.77 -13.74
N LEU A 429 -9.21 4.51 -14.78
CA LEU A 429 -9.42 5.15 -16.09
C LEU A 429 -10.65 4.58 -16.81
N GLY A 430 -10.93 3.29 -16.59
CA GLY A 430 -11.84 2.50 -17.40
C GLY A 430 -11.12 1.87 -18.59
N ILE A 431 -11.56 0.66 -18.96
CA ILE A 431 -11.00 -0.12 -20.07
C ILE A 431 -11.12 0.66 -21.38
N GLU A 432 -12.26 1.31 -21.57
CA GLU A 432 -12.58 2.18 -22.70
C GLU A 432 -11.52 3.27 -22.87
N THR A 433 -11.15 3.94 -21.77
CA THR A 433 -10.21 5.06 -21.80
C THR A 433 -8.80 4.59 -22.08
N VAL A 434 -8.36 3.49 -21.46
CA VAL A 434 -7.04 2.91 -21.70
C VAL A 434 -6.86 2.58 -23.19
N ASP A 435 -7.84 1.90 -23.79
CA ASP A 435 -7.82 1.57 -25.22
C ASP A 435 -7.91 2.83 -26.11
N LYS A 436 -8.73 3.81 -25.72
CA LYS A 436 -8.88 5.08 -26.45
C LYS A 436 -7.60 5.92 -26.43
N TRP A 437 -6.88 5.94 -25.31
CA TRP A 437 -5.70 6.77 -25.12
C TRP A 437 -4.43 6.13 -25.70
N PHE A 438 -4.22 4.84 -25.45
CA PHE A 438 -2.96 4.17 -25.73
C PHE A 438 -3.02 3.22 -26.93
N GLY A 439 -4.23 3.01 -27.47
CA GLY A 439 -4.48 2.23 -28.68
C GLY A 439 -5.40 1.04 -28.42
N PRO A 440 -6.23 0.63 -29.41
CA PRO A 440 -7.16 -0.49 -29.24
C PRO A 440 -6.47 -1.77 -28.77
N GLY A 441 -7.03 -2.43 -27.75
CA GLY A 441 -6.50 -3.67 -27.16
C GLY A 441 -5.36 -3.47 -26.16
N THR A 442 -5.03 -2.23 -25.79
CA THR A 442 -3.96 -1.95 -24.80
C THR A 442 -4.33 -2.51 -23.43
N ALA A 443 -5.57 -2.33 -22.97
CA ALA A 443 -6.01 -2.85 -21.67
C ALA A 443 -5.94 -4.39 -21.63
N LEU A 444 -6.36 -5.06 -22.70
CA LEU A 444 -6.19 -6.51 -22.85
C LEU A 444 -4.72 -6.94 -22.81
N ASN A 445 -3.83 -6.18 -23.44
CA ASN A 445 -2.40 -6.48 -23.42
C ASN A 445 -1.78 -6.31 -22.03
N ILE A 446 -2.16 -5.25 -21.30
CA ILE A 446 -1.75 -5.04 -19.90
C ILE A 446 -2.17 -6.25 -19.06
N TRP A 447 -3.44 -6.68 -19.15
CA TRP A 447 -3.90 -7.88 -18.43
C TRP A 447 -3.06 -9.11 -18.75
N ARG A 448 -2.77 -9.38 -20.04
CA ARG A 448 -1.95 -10.53 -20.43
C ARG A 448 -0.54 -10.47 -19.84
N ILE A 449 0.07 -9.29 -19.77
CA ILE A 449 1.38 -9.10 -19.11
C ILE A 449 1.26 -9.39 -17.62
N VAL A 450 0.29 -8.79 -16.94
CA VAL A 450 0.04 -9.00 -15.49
C VAL A 450 -0.22 -10.47 -15.20
N ARG A 451 -1.07 -11.16 -15.97
CA ARG A 451 -1.32 -12.59 -15.81
C ARG A 451 -0.07 -13.44 -15.99
N ASN A 452 0.71 -13.15 -17.03
CA ASN A 452 1.84 -14.00 -17.40
C ASN A 452 3.05 -13.79 -16.48
N GLN A 453 3.26 -12.58 -15.95
CA GLN A 453 4.44 -12.24 -15.14
C GLN A 453 4.11 -11.99 -13.67
N GLY A 454 2.97 -11.37 -13.38
CA GLY A 454 2.46 -11.13 -12.02
C GLY A 454 1.56 -12.25 -11.49
N GLY A 455 1.16 -13.23 -12.30
CA GLY A 455 0.28 -14.31 -11.90
C GLY A 455 0.86 -15.22 -10.81
N TYR A 456 -0.01 -15.82 -10.00
CA TYR A 456 0.34 -16.92 -9.09
C TYR A 456 -0.36 -18.18 -9.59
N TYR A 457 0.41 -19.25 -9.85
CA TYR A 457 -0.10 -20.49 -10.43
C TYR A 457 0.00 -21.66 -9.45
N GLY A 458 -1.15 -22.14 -8.97
CA GLY A 458 -1.23 -23.38 -8.19
C GLY A 458 -1.73 -24.52 -9.06
N ASN A 459 -1.04 -25.66 -9.06
CA ASN A 459 -1.38 -26.83 -9.89
C ASN A 459 -1.56 -26.51 -11.40
N GLY A 460 -0.81 -25.52 -11.91
CA GLY A 460 -0.90 -25.06 -13.30
C GLY A 460 -2.13 -24.21 -13.63
N GLN A 461 -2.93 -23.81 -12.64
CA GLN A 461 -4.07 -22.91 -12.78
C GLN A 461 -3.74 -21.54 -12.21
N LEU A 462 -4.24 -20.48 -12.85
CA LEU A 462 -4.12 -19.12 -12.33
C LEU A 462 -4.99 -18.98 -11.09
N TRP A 463 -4.37 -18.91 -9.92
CA TRP A 463 -5.06 -18.77 -8.65
C TRP A 463 -5.27 -17.30 -8.28
N GLY A 464 -4.33 -16.43 -8.67
CA GLY A 464 -4.38 -15.00 -8.41
C GLY A 464 -3.16 -14.28 -8.97
N VAL A 465 -2.79 -13.16 -8.36
CA VAL A 465 -1.60 -12.38 -8.73
C VAL A 465 -0.80 -11.97 -7.48
N GLY A 466 0.47 -11.63 -7.67
CA GLY A 466 1.40 -11.17 -6.63
C GLY A 466 1.48 -9.64 -6.52
N PHE A 467 2.56 -9.16 -5.90
CA PHE A 467 2.82 -7.73 -5.71
C PHE A 467 3.55 -7.10 -6.89
N THR A 468 4.43 -7.85 -7.56
CA THR A 468 5.22 -7.35 -8.69
C THR A 468 5.11 -8.26 -9.91
N LEU A 469 5.59 -7.79 -11.06
CA LEU A 469 5.74 -8.60 -12.27
C LEU A 469 6.89 -9.63 -12.16
N ASN A 470 7.60 -9.74 -11.03
CA ASN A 470 8.57 -10.81 -10.78
C ASN A 470 7.91 -12.07 -10.19
N ASN A 471 6.57 -12.09 -10.09
CA ASN A 471 5.89 -13.16 -9.37
C ASN A 471 5.95 -14.52 -10.08
N HIS A 472 5.96 -14.52 -11.41
CA HIS A 472 6.02 -15.68 -12.28
C HIS A 472 7.07 -15.49 -13.37
N THR A 473 8.34 -15.65 -12.99
CA THR A 473 9.49 -15.54 -13.90
C THR A 473 10.34 -16.82 -13.82
N ASP A 474 11.17 -17.04 -14.84
CA ASP A 474 12.05 -18.21 -14.90
C ASP A 474 13.19 -18.17 -13.86
N ILE A 475 13.45 -17.01 -13.26
CA ILE A 475 14.62 -16.76 -12.40
C ILE A 475 14.14 -16.17 -11.07
N GLU A 476 14.22 -16.98 -10.02
CA GLU A 476 13.86 -16.58 -8.64
C GLU A 476 12.48 -15.89 -8.54
N PRO A 477 11.39 -16.54 -9.00
CA PRO A 477 10.05 -15.98 -8.90
C PRO A 477 9.68 -15.67 -7.44
N GLU A 478 8.87 -14.63 -7.25
CA GLU A 478 8.36 -14.32 -5.91
C GLU A 478 7.35 -15.35 -5.42
N ASP A 479 6.63 -16.05 -6.31
CA ASP A 479 5.67 -17.11 -5.97
C ASP A 479 4.78 -16.75 -4.77
N ILE A 480 4.21 -15.54 -4.80
CA ILE A 480 3.31 -15.02 -3.77
C ILE A 480 1.95 -14.67 -4.37
N MET A 481 0.90 -14.94 -3.63
CA MET A 481 -0.46 -14.50 -3.94
C MET A 481 -0.82 -13.37 -2.98
N SER A 482 -1.05 -12.18 -3.52
CA SER A 482 -1.57 -11.01 -2.79
C SER A 482 -3.09 -11.05 -2.85
N ALA A 483 -3.77 -11.03 -1.70
CA ALA A 483 -5.23 -11.07 -1.69
C ALA A 483 -5.84 -9.83 -2.34
N GLU A 484 -5.27 -8.67 -2.05
CA GLU A 484 -5.73 -7.39 -2.55
C GLU A 484 -5.55 -7.26 -4.07
N ASN A 485 -4.35 -7.59 -4.58
CA ASN A 485 -4.08 -7.51 -6.01
C ASN A 485 -4.87 -8.57 -6.76
N THR A 486 -5.07 -9.75 -6.17
CA THR A 486 -5.97 -10.78 -6.72
C THR A 486 -7.40 -10.30 -6.78
N ALA A 487 -7.90 -9.63 -5.73
CA ALA A 487 -9.23 -9.05 -5.74
C ALA A 487 -9.37 -7.91 -6.77
N SER A 488 -8.37 -7.05 -6.88
CA SER A 488 -8.31 -6.02 -7.91
C SER A 488 -8.33 -6.64 -9.31
N ALA A 489 -7.62 -7.77 -9.51
CA ALA A 489 -7.62 -8.49 -10.78
C ALA A 489 -9.00 -9.05 -11.15
N ILE A 490 -9.78 -9.55 -10.17
CA ILE A 490 -11.17 -9.96 -10.39
C ILE A 490 -12.00 -8.77 -10.88
N ASN A 491 -11.89 -7.62 -10.22
CA ASN A 491 -12.62 -6.41 -10.61
C ASN A 491 -12.24 -5.94 -12.03
N THR A 492 -10.94 -5.88 -12.33
CA THR A 492 -10.43 -5.51 -13.65
C THR A 492 -10.90 -6.48 -14.74
N LEU A 493 -10.87 -7.79 -14.47
CA LEU A 493 -11.35 -8.82 -15.41
C LEU A 493 -12.84 -8.67 -15.70
N GLN A 494 -13.66 -8.38 -14.69
CA GLN A 494 -15.07 -8.09 -14.86
C GLN A 494 -15.27 -6.88 -15.79
N ALA A 495 -14.52 -5.80 -15.59
CA ALA A 495 -14.58 -4.62 -16.46
C ALA A 495 -14.10 -4.90 -17.90
N LEU A 496 -13.03 -5.68 -18.07
CA LEU A 496 -12.52 -6.09 -19.38
C LEU A 496 -13.56 -6.93 -20.15
N ILE A 497 -14.20 -7.88 -19.47
CA ILE A 497 -15.25 -8.73 -20.06
C ILE A 497 -16.45 -7.88 -20.46
N ASP A 498 -16.92 -7.00 -19.58
CA ASP A 498 -18.05 -6.12 -19.87
C ASP A 498 -17.78 -5.29 -21.12
N TYR A 499 -16.67 -4.54 -21.16
CA TYR A 499 -16.31 -3.70 -22.30
C TYR A 499 -16.14 -4.49 -23.62
N TYR A 500 -15.31 -5.53 -23.63
CA TYR A 500 -15.00 -6.24 -24.87
C TYR A 500 -16.18 -7.09 -25.39
N SER A 501 -17.04 -7.60 -24.50
CA SER A 501 -18.24 -8.32 -24.93
C SER A 501 -19.23 -7.41 -25.67
N GLN A 502 -19.40 -6.16 -25.21
CA GLN A 502 -20.24 -5.16 -25.87
C GLN A 502 -19.70 -4.78 -27.27
N LEU A 503 -18.39 -4.87 -27.48
CA LEU A 503 -17.75 -4.68 -28.79
C LEU A 503 -17.77 -5.92 -29.69
N GLY A 504 -18.29 -7.05 -29.22
CA GLY A 504 -18.26 -8.33 -29.94
C GLY A 504 -16.86 -8.94 -30.06
N ILE A 505 -15.92 -8.51 -29.21
CA ILE A 505 -14.57 -9.08 -29.10
C ILE A 505 -14.65 -10.34 -28.22
N ASN A 506 -13.88 -11.38 -28.58
CA ASN A 506 -13.91 -12.65 -27.86
C ASN A 506 -13.30 -12.52 -26.44
N THR A 507 -14.13 -12.77 -25.43
CA THR A 507 -13.79 -12.68 -23.99
C THR A 507 -13.46 -14.03 -23.34
N VAL A 508 -13.47 -15.15 -24.07
CA VAL A 508 -13.30 -16.51 -23.49
C VAL A 508 -12.02 -16.68 -22.69
N GLU A 509 -10.93 -16.02 -23.08
CA GLU A 509 -9.67 -16.02 -22.31
C GLU A 509 -9.85 -15.34 -20.95
N LEU A 510 -10.46 -14.15 -20.94
CA LEU A 510 -10.72 -13.36 -19.74
C LEU A 510 -11.70 -14.06 -18.80
N GLU A 511 -12.77 -14.64 -19.34
CA GLU A 511 -13.76 -15.40 -18.58
C GLU A 511 -13.14 -16.64 -17.91
N ARG A 512 -12.22 -17.32 -18.61
CA ARG A 512 -11.47 -18.45 -18.03
C ARG A 512 -10.56 -17.99 -16.91
N ASP A 513 -9.82 -16.90 -17.12
CA ASP A 513 -8.94 -16.33 -16.11
C ASP A 513 -9.74 -15.90 -14.86
N LEU A 514 -10.87 -15.21 -15.06
CA LEU A 514 -11.79 -14.78 -13.98
C LEU A 514 -12.32 -15.97 -13.19
N GLN A 515 -12.84 -16.99 -13.88
CA GLN A 515 -13.36 -18.20 -13.25
C GLN A 515 -12.25 -18.92 -12.48
N SER A 516 -11.06 -19.05 -13.07
CA SER A 516 -9.90 -19.71 -12.42
C SER A 516 -9.52 -18.99 -11.12
N ILE A 517 -9.42 -17.66 -11.14
CA ILE A 517 -9.09 -16.89 -9.93
C ILE A 517 -10.21 -17.03 -8.89
N GLN A 518 -11.48 -16.85 -9.27
CA GLN A 518 -12.61 -16.96 -8.34
C GLN A 518 -12.71 -18.34 -7.69
N ASP A 519 -12.46 -19.41 -8.46
CA ASP A 519 -12.50 -20.78 -7.97
C ASP A 519 -11.33 -21.13 -7.04
N ASN A 520 -10.26 -20.33 -7.03
CA ASN A 520 -9.06 -20.62 -6.24
C ASN A 520 -8.75 -19.56 -5.17
N PHE A 521 -9.42 -18.41 -5.18
CA PHE A 521 -9.18 -17.35 -4.20
C PHE A 521 -9.45 -17.82 -2.76
N PHE A 522 -10.40 -18.75 -2.58
CA PHE A 522 -10.73 -19.35 -1.28
C PHE A 522 -9.51 -20.04 -0.60
N HIS A 523 -8.46 -20.38 -1.35
CA HIS A 523 -7.23 -20.90 -0.76
C HIS A 523 -6.53 -19.90 0.18
N LEU A 524 -6.76 -18.59 0.03
CA LEU A 524 -6.32 -17.58 0.98
C LEU A 524 -7.27 -17.40 2.18
N ARG A 525 -8.39 -18.13 2.25
CA ARG A 525 -9.29 -18.11 3.42
C ARG A 525 -8.62 -18.81 4.59
N ASN A 526 -8.72 -18.24 5.79
CA ASN A 526 -7.94 -18.67 6.95
C ASN A 526 -8.15 -20.17 7.31
N ASP A 527 -9.35 -20.70 7.12
CA ASP A 527 -9.68 -22.11 7.39
C ASP A 527 -9.19 -23.10 6.30
N GLU A 528 -8.81 -22.60 5.11
CA GLU A 528 -8.43 -23.41 3.94
C GLU A 528 -6.93 -23.34 3.66
N TYR A 529 -6.28 -22.25 4.07
CA TYR A 529 -4.89 -21.91 3.77
C TYR A 529 -3.88 -23.04 4.02
N LEU A 530 -3.95 -23.71 5.19
CA LEU A 530 -2.99 -24.77 5.52
C LEU A 530 -3.09 -25.99 4.60
N SER A 531 -4.22 -26.18 3.92
CA SER A 531 -4.43 -27.26 2.95
C SER A 531 -4.04 -26.88 1.52
N ALA A 532 -3.88 -25.57 1.25
CA ALA A 532 -3.58 -25.04 -0.09
C ALA A 532 -2.12 -25.29 -0.53
N ASN A 533 -1.22 -25.57 0.42
CA ASN A 533 0.20 -25.87 0.17
C ASN A 533 0.94 -24.78 -0.63
N PHE A 534 0.76 -23.50 -0.28
CA PHE A 534 1.49 -22.40 -0.91
C PHE A 534 3.01 -22.59 -0.78
N VAL A 535 3.75 -22.16 -1.81
CA VAL A 535 5.21 -22.07 -1.76
C VAL A 535 5.61 -21.09 -0.66
N GLY A 536 6.47 -21.53 0.26
CA GLY A 536 6.91 -20.68 1.38
C GLY A 536 5.79 -20.33 2.37
N ALA A 537 4.70 -21.11 2.40
CA ALA A 537 3.61 -20.93 3.37
C ALA A 537 4.14 -20.89 4.81
N THR A 538 3.55 -20.00 5.62
CA THR A 538 3.72 -20.02 7.08
C THR A 538 3.40 -21.41 7.64
N PRO A 539 4.33 -22.05 8.36
CA PRO A 539 4.13 -23.37 8.96
C PRO A 539 2.96 -23.40 9.96
N LYS A 540 2.31 -24.56 10.09
CA LYS A 540 1.10 -24.75 10.91
C LYS A 540 1.32 -24.36 12.37
N GLU A 541 2.50 -24.63 12.92
CA GLU A 541 2.88 -24.31 14.30
C GLU A 541 2.93 -22.80 14.57
N PHE A 542 3.15 -21.98 13.55
CA PHE A 542 3.23 -20.51 13.65
C PHE A 542 2.00 -19.80 13.10
N TYR A 543 1.03 -20.57 12.59
CA TYR A 543 -0.16 -20.03 11.95
C TYR A 543 -1.22 -19.61 12.96
N THR A 544 -1.72 -18.38 12.80
CA THR A 544 -2.85 -17.85 13.58
C THR A 544 -4.17 -18.37 13.01
N VAL A 545 -4.79 -19.29 13.73
CA VAL A 545 -6.11 -19.84 13.38
C VAL A 545 -7.20 -18.91 13.88
N LEU A 546 -8.07 -18.46 12.98
CA LEU A 546 -9.26 -17.70 13.34
C LEU A 546 -10.29 -18.63 13.99
N SER A 547 -10.79 -18.26 15.17
CA SER A 547 -11.89 -19.00 15.80
C SER A 547 -13.14 -18.94 14.93
N ILE A 548 -13.85 -20.07 14.80
CA ILE A 548 -15.10 -20.15 14.03
C ILE A 548 -16.19 -19.19 14.57
N GLU A 549 -16.11 -18.85 15.86
CA GLU A 549 -17.02 -17.89 16.51
C GLU A 549 -16.81 -16.44 16.03
N LEU A 550 -15.65 -16.16 15.42
CA LEU A 550 -15.32 -14.87 14.79
C LEU A 550 -15.64 -14.86 13.30
N GLY A 551 -16.24 -15.93 12.77
CA GLY A 551 -16.61 -16.02 11.36
C GLY A 551 -15.44 -16.50 10.50
N ARG A 552 -15.28 -15.88 9.31
CA ARG A 552 -14.26 -16.22 8.32
C ARG A 552 -13.57 -14.97 7.83
N ALA A 553 -12.32 -15.13 7.40
CA ALA A 553 -11.52 -14.03 6.87
C ALA A 553 -10.51 -14.54 5.86
N TYR A 554 -10.10 -13.65 4.96
CA TYR A 554 -9.02 -13.89 4.02
C TYR A 554 -7.71 -13.34 4.58
N LEU A 555 -6.62 -14.07 4.37
CA LEU A 555 -5.28 -13.63 4.70
C LEU A 555 -4.86 -12.50 3.75
N TYR A 556 -3.96 -11.63 4.19
CA TYR A 556 -3.42 -10.56 3.33
C TYR A 556 -2.55 -11.10 2.17
N ALA A 557 -1.75 -12.14 2.43
CA ALA A 557 -0.95 -12.80 1.42
C ALA A 557 -0.71 -14.29 1.72
N SER A 558 -0.25 -15.04 0.72
CA SER A 558 0.05 -16.47 0.84
C SER A 558 1.34 -16.82 1.61
N ARG A 559 2.26 -15.86 1.76
CA ARG A 559 3.50 -16.02 2.52
C ARG A 559 3.99 -14.68 3.03
N ARG A 560 4.90 -14.71 3.99
CA ARG A 560 5.61 -13.49 4.40
C ARG A 560 6.49 -13.00 3.27
N PHE A 561 6.44 -11.71 2.96
CA PHE A 561 7.22 -11.11 1.88
C PHE A 561 7.54 -9.64 2.17
N VAL A 562 8.78 -9.24 1.91
CA VAL A 562 9.22 -7.86 2.13
C VAL A 562 8.74 -7.01 0.98
N LEU A 563 7.89 -6.02 1.24
CA LEU A 563 7.46 -5.07 0.20
C LEU A 563 8.50 -3.95 0.08
N PRO A 564 8.66 -3.35 -1.12
CA PRO A 564 9.59 -2.23 -1.35
C PRO A 564 9.32 -0.96 -0.52
N PHE A 565 8.23 -0.93 0.26
CA PHE A 565 7.70 0.23 0.98
C PHE A 565 7.62 0.03 2.51
N ILE A 566 8.58 -0.72 3.07
CA ILE A 566 8.88 -0.84 4.52
C ILE A 566 7.89 -1.69 5.33
N TRP A 567 6.72 -2.04 4.79
CA TRP A 567 5.82 -3.04 5.38
C TRP A 567 6.12 -4.46 4.84
N ASN A 568 5.80 -5.50 5.61
CA ASN A 568 5.87 -6.88 5.15
C ASN A 568 4.46 -7.41 4.86
N ALA A 569 4.26 -8.00 3.68
CA ALA A 569 3.08 -8.83 3.47
C ALA A 569 3.11 -9.97 4.49
N ASN A 570 1.97 -10.19 5.15
CA ASN A 570 1.84 -11.09 6.29
C ASN A 570 0.75 -12.13 6.04
N THR A 571 0.91 -13.34 6.59
CA THR A 571 -0.11 -14.41 6.47
C THR A 571 -1.13 -14.33 7.61
N LEU A 572 -1.68 -13.13 7.82
CA LEU A 572 -2.63 -12.84 8.89
C LEU A 572 -3.99 -12.51 8.30
N PRO A 573 -5.10 -12.90 8.96
CA PRO A 573 -6.43 -12.45 8.57
C PRO A 573 -6.51 -10.94 8.50
N SER A 574 -7.02 -10.43 7.38
CA SER A 574 -6.95 -9.02 7.03
C SER A 574 -8.33 -8.44 6.76
N THR A 575 -8.56 -7.24 7.29
CA THR A 575 -9.76 -6.46 7.04
C THR A 575 -9.87 -6.11 5.56
N THR A 576 -8.82 -5.55 4.95
CA THR A 576 -8.85 -5.16 3.52
C THR A 576 -9.12 -6.36 2.59
N ALA A 577 -8.42 -7.48 2.79
CA ALA A 577 -8.59 -8.66 1.96
C ALA A 577 -10.03 -9.20 2.02
N THR A 578 -10.59 -9.24 3.23
CA THR A 578 -11.96 -9.71 3.46
C THR A 578 -12.99 -8.72 2.89
N SER A 579 -12.76 -7.42 3.01
CA SER A 579 -13.61 -6.37 2.43
C SER A 579 -13.62 -6.42 0.90
N TRP A 580 -12.46 -6.61 0.28
CA TRP A 580 -12.34 -6.76 -1.17
C TRP A 580 -13.11 -7.96 -1.74
N VAL A 581 -13.15 -9.08 -1.01
CA VAL A 581 -13.98 -10.24 -1.40
C VAL A 581 -15.46 -9.87 -1.44
N LEU A 582 -15.94 -9.07 -0.47
CA LEU A 582 -17.33 -8.58 -0.47
C LEU A 582 -17.58 -7.58 -1.60
N ILE A 583 -16.67 -6.63 -1.83
CA ILE A 583 -16.76 -5.65 -2.94
C ILE A 583 -16.92 -6.38 -4.29
N ASN A 584 -16.07 -7.39 -4.56
CA ASN A 584 -16.14 -8.19 -5.77
C ASN A 584 -17.40 -9.06 -5.84
N LYS A 585 -17.86 -9.58 -4.69
CA LYS A 585 -19.08 -10.40 -4.61
C LYS A 585 -20.31 -9.64 -5.10
N PHE A 586 -20.35 -8.33 -4.85
CA PHE A 586 -21.43 -7.44 -5.29
C PHE A 586 -21.12 -6.73 -6.62
N ASN A 587 -20.08 -7.16 -7.35
CA ASN A 587 -19.69 -6.61 -8.66
C ASN A 587 -19.49 -5.10 -8.63
N PHE A 588 -18.87 -4.59 -7.56
CA PHE A 588 -18.69 -3.17 -7.32
C PHE A 588 -17.25 -2.76 -7.64
N ASN A 589 -17.06 -1.82 -8.57
CA ASN A 589 -15.76 -1.20 -8.82
C ASN A 589 -15.59 0.04 -7.94
N PRO A 590 -14.76 -0.02 -6.88
CA PRO A 590 -14.64 1.10 -5.94
C PRO A 590 -14.05 2.36 -6.58
N PHE A 591 -13.35 2.25 -7.71
CA PHE A 591 -12.74 3.37 -8.40
C PHE A 591 -13.70 4.19 -9.28
N GLN A 592 -14.88 3.64 -9.59
CA GLN A 592 -15.86 4.31 -10.44
C GLN A 592 -17.02 4.88 -9.63
N TYR A 593 -17.53 6.05 -10.03
CA TYR A 593 -18.72 6.62 -9.43
C TYR A 593 -19.90 5.63 -9.55
N THR A 594 -20.60 5.37 -8.45
CA THR A 594 -21.68 4.38 -8.31
C THR A 594 -21.25 2.90 -8.31
N GLY A 595 -19.95 2.61 -8.38
CA GLY A 595 -19.46 1.24 -8.37
C GLY A 595 -19.57 0.51 -9.72
N LYS A 596 -19.91 1.19 -10.80
CA LYS A 596 -20.06 0.60 -12.14
C LYS A 596 -18.74 0.07 -12.71
N LEU A 597 -18.81 -0.93 -13.58
CA LEU A 597 -17.62 -1.47 -14.25
C LEU A 597 -17.10 -0.54 -15.35
N GLU A 598 -18.02 0.11 -16.08
CA GLU A 598 -17.70 1.06 -17.15
C GLU A 598 -16.96 2.29 -16.63
N GLY A 599 -15.93 2.71 -17.37
CA GLY A 599 -15.19 3.94 -17.08
C GLY A 599 -16.03 5.21 -17.18
N GLU A 600 -15.44 6.31 -16.71
CA GLU A 600 -15.87 7.65 -17.11
C GLU A 600 -15.33 7.98 -18.51
N ASP A 601 -16.11 8.73 -19.30
CA ASP A 601 -15.67 9.16 -20.63
C ASP A 601 -14.74 10.36 -20.55
N TYR A 602 -13.43 10.09 -20.45
CA TYR A 602 -12.42 11.16 -20.48
C TYR A 602 -12.03 11.53 -21.91
N PRO A 603 -11.97 12.82 -22.27
CA PRO A 603 -11.42 13.22 -23.56
C PRO A 603 -9.95 12.80 -23.68
N ILE A 604 -9.46 12.62 -24.91
CA ILE A 604 -8.02 12.41 -25.15
C ILE A 604 -7.30 13.74 -24.85
N PRO A 605 -6.39 13.78 -23.86
CA PRO A 605 -5.66 15.01 -23.55
C PRO A 605 -4.72 15.40 -24.71
N LEU A 606 -4.30 16.67 -24.71
CA LEU A 606 -3.29 17.12 -25.67
C LEU A 606 -1.97 16.40 -25.39
N LYS A 607 -1.32 15.92 -26.46
CA LYS A 607 0.02 15.35 -26.36
C LYS A 607 1.04 16.45 -26.12
N VAL A 608 1.73 16.39 -24.99
CA VAL A 608 2.75 17.35 -24.58
C VAL A 608 3.97 16.60 -24.05
N ASP A 609 5.16 17.13 -24.33
CA ASP A 609 6.39 16.59 -23.77
C ASP A 609 6.57 17.15 -22.36
N ILE A 610 6.53 16.25 -21.38
CA ILE A 610 6.65 16.59 -19.96
C ILE A 610 7.95 16.04 -19.35
N LEU A 611 8.81 15.39 -20.15
CA LEU A 611 10.01 14.74 -19.65
C LEU A 611 11.08 15.77 -19.25
N ASP A 612 11.82 15.44 -18.19
CA ASP A 612 13.05 16.15 -17.84
C ASP A 612 14.17 15.77 -18.81
N HIS A 613 14.67 16.77 -19.55
CA HIS A 613 15.79 16.62 -20.48
C HIS A 613 17.13 17.10 -19.90
N ASP A 614 17.14 17.70 -18.70
CA ASP A 614 18.32 18.31 -18.08
C ASP A 614 18.89 17.41 -16.97
N ASN A 615 19.72 16.44 -17.35
CA ASN A 615 20.18 15.35 -16.45
C ASN A 615 21.65 15.41 -15.99
N GLU A 616 22.33 16.56 -15.95
CA GLU A 616 23.73 16.61 -15.48
C GLU A 616 23.86 17.27 -14.09
N PRO A 617 24.23 16.51 -13.05
CA PRO A 617 24.76 17.06 -11.82
C PRO A 617 26.24 17.35 -11.97
N GLU A 618 26.72 18.35 -11.26
CA GLU A 618 28.15 18.51 -11.00
C GLU A 618 28.59 17.44 -9.97
N GLY A 619 29.49 16.53 -10.34
CA GLY A 619 30.20 15.64 -9.41
C GLY A 619 29.95 14.12 -9.54
N GLY A 620 30.27 13.37 -8.48
CA GLY A 620 30.21 11.89 -8.43
C GLY A 620 28.89 11.29 -7.92
N ALA A 621 27.92 12.13 -7.55
CA ALA A 621 26.66 11.66 -6.99
C ALA A 621 25.70 11.11 -8.07
N LEU A 622 24.73 10.29 -7.67
CA LEU A 622 23.69 9.82 -8.59
C LEU A 622 22.86 11.00 -9.13
N PRO A 623 22.69 11.13 -10.45
CA PRO A 623 22.03 12.29 -11.04
C PRO A 623 20.52 12.32 -10.84
N LYS A 624 19.95 11.16 -10.59
CA LYS A 624 18.54 10.94 -10.31
C LYS A 624 18.39 9.72 -9.40
N THR A 625 17.18 9.52 -8.89
CA THR A 625 16.83 8.28 -8.21
C THR A 625 16.84 7.14 -9.24
N VAL A 626 17.51 6.04 -8.93
CA VAL A 626 17.63 4.88 -9.82
C VAL A 626 17.30 3.59 -9.07
N ARG A 627 16.78 2.59 -9.78
CA ARG A 627 16.67 1.23 -9.25
C ARG A 627 17.82 0.40 -9.74
N VAL A 628 18.51 -0.24 -8.81
CA VAL A 628 19.65 -1.09 -9.10
C VAL A 628 19.40 -2.51 -8.63
N ALA A 629 19.72 -3.47 -9.47
CA ALA A 629 19.80 -4.86 -9.06
C ALA A 629 21.13 -5.11 -8.37
N TYR A 630 21.13 -5.90 -7.30
CA TYR A 630 22.34 -6.29 -6.59
C TYR A 630 22.35 -7.78 -6.30
N THR A 631 23.52 -8.43 -6.32
CA THR A 631 23.67 -9.88 -6.12
C THR A 631 24.77 -10.21 -5.13
N ARG A 632 24.73 -11.41 -4.54
CA ARG A 632 25.79 -11.91 -3.65
C ARG A 632 27.13 -12.17 -4.35
N GLY A 633 27.19 -12.15 -5.68
CA GLY A 633 28.40 -12.48 -6.44
C GLY A 633 29.12 -13.72 -5.93
N ASN A 634 30.38 -13.55 -5.49
CA ASN A 634 31.26 -14.62 -5.04
C ASN A 634 31.20 -14.91 -3.53
N LEU A 635 30.29 -14.29 -2.77
CA LEU A 635 30.23 -14.38 -1.29
C LEU A 635 29.87 -15.78 -0.74
N GLY A 636 29.63 -16.78 -1.59
CA GLY A 636 29.11 -18.08 -1.17
C GLY A 636 27.67 -17.99 -0.64
N PRO A 637 27.10 -19.06 -0.05
CA PRO A 637 25.76 -19.00 0.55
C PRO A 637 25.74 -18.00 1.71
N VAL A 638 24.92 -16.96 1.56
CA VAL A 638 24.66 -15.96 2.60
C VAL A 638 23.19 -16.02 3.00
N LYS A 639 22.88 -15.71 4.26
CA LYS A 639 21.50 -15.69 4.74
C LYS A 639 20.76 -14.41 4.33
N LYS A 640 21.48 -13.31 4.23
CA LYS A 640 20.93 -11.99 3.92
C LYS A 640 21.95 -11.13 3.19
N LEU A 641 21.48 -10.35 2.23
CA LEU A 641 22.20 -9.26 1.60
C LEU A 641 21.49 -7.95 1.94
N VAL A 642 22.27 -6.89 2.11
CA VAL A 642 21.80 -5.53 2.36
C VAL A 642 22.56 -4.59 1.43
N ILE A 643 21.84 -3.67 0.82
CA ILE A 643 22.42 -2.55 0.10
C ILE A 643 22.09 -1.27 0.85
N SER A 644 23.10 -0.43 1.02
CA SER A 644 23.01 0.86 1.71
C SER A 644 23.62 1.96 0.85
N TYR A 645 23.21 3.20 1.10
CA TYR A 645 23.77 4.40 0.48
C TYR A 645 24.16 5.44 1.53
N ASN A 646 24.97 6.42 1.13
CA ASN A 646 25.16 7.65 1.90
C ASN A 646 25.06 8.86 0.99
N LEU A 647 24.69 10.00 1.56
CA LEU A 647 24.49 11.27 0.83
C LEU A 647 25.67 12.23 0.94
N ASP A 648 26.68 11.90 1.75
CA ASP A 648 27.73 12.82 2.20
C ASP A 648 29.15 12.36 1.82
N GLY A 649 29.26 11.24 1.11
CA GLY A 649 30.54 10.65 0.70
C GLY A 649 31.44 10.16 1.85
N SER A 650 31.00 10.29 3.12
CA SER A 650 31.83 10.14 4.32
C SER A 650 32.25 8.71 4.66
N GLN A 651 31.67 7.70 3.98
CA GLN A 651 31.80 6.26 4.29
C GLN A 651 31.36 5.87 5.71
N THR A 652 30.72 6.77 6.48
CA THR A 652 30.37 6.53 7.88
C THR A 652 28.88 6.62 8.20
N ASN A 653 28.05 7.21 7.33
CA ASN A 653 26.61 7.40 7.57
C ASN A 653 25.75 6.62 6.57
N TRP A 654 25.77 5.29 6.67
CA TRP A 654 25.07 4.41 5.73
C TRP A 654 23.59 4.25 6.08
N ILE A 655 22.72 4.54 5.12
CA ILE A 655 21.27 4.34 5.17
C ILE A 655 20.95 3.06 4.40
N VAL A 656 20.27 2.11 5.03
CA VAL A 656 19.85 0.86 4.38
C VAL A 656 18.77 1.18 3.33
N ALA A 657 19.04 0.84 2.08
CA ALA A 657 18.13 1.05 0.95
C ALA A 657 17.21 -0.15 0.72
N ALA A 658 17.75 -1.37 0.87
CA ALA A 658 16.98 -2.62 0.77
C ALA A 658 17.72 -3.78 1.44
N SER A 659 16.99 -4.86 1.72
CA SER A 659 17.55 -6.15 2.11
C SER A 659 16.83 -7.30 1.43
N THR A 660 17.53 -8.40 1.20
CA THR A 660 16.98 -9.62 0.60
C THR A 660 17.58 -10.86 1.26
N SER A 661 16.78 -11.91 1.44
CA SER A 661 17.25 -13.24 1.81
C SER A 661 17.59 -14.12 0.59
N GLN A 662 17.32 -13.62 -0.62
CA GLN A 662 17.64 -14.29 -1.87
C GLN A 662 19.08 -13.99 -2.31
N SER A 663 19.52 -14.65 -3.39
CA SER A 663 20.86 -14.42 -3.94
C SER A 663 21.00 -13.09 -4.68
N ARG A 664 19.86 -12.46 -4.99
CA ARG A 664 19.70 -11.17 -5.66
C ARG A 664 18.63 -10.34 -4.96
N GLY A 665 18.72 -9.02 -5.11
CA GLY A 665 17.69 -8.08 -4.71
C GLY A 665 17.65 -6.87 -5.65
N ILE A 666 16.66 -6.01 -5.43
CA ILE A 666 16.51 -4.73 -6.13
C ILE A 666 16.36 -3.65 -5.07
N ALA A 667 17.00 -2.51 -5.27
CA ALA A 667 16.92 -1.37 -4.37
C ALA A 667 16.74 -0.06 -5.13
N SER A 668 16.11 0.90 -4.48
CA SER A 668 16.00 2.28 -4.96
C SER A 668 17.10 3.09 -4.29
N LEU A 669 17.96 3.71 -5.09
CA LEU A 669 19.00 4.59 -4.61
C LEU A 669 18.62 6.02 -4.97
N PRO A 670 18.54 6.96 -4.01
CA PRO A 670 18.05 8.30 -4.27
C PRO A 670 19.06 9.13 -5.06
N LYS A 671 18.55 10.13 -5.80
CA LYS A 671 19.35 11.23 -6.34
C LYS A 671 20.26 11.82 -5.23
N GLY A 672 21.50 12.14 -5.58
CA GLY A 672 22.45 12.70 -4.63
C GLY A 672 23.16 11.66 -3.76
N ALA A 673 22.85 10.37 -3.87
CA ALA A 673 23.69 9.34 -3.25
C ALA A 673 25.12 9.44 -3.78
N GLU A 674 26.09 9.56 -2.87
CA GLU A 674 27.51 9.73 -3.21
C GLU A 674 28.28 8.42 -3.10
N GLY A 675 27.81 7.48 -2.29
CA GLY A 675 28.38 6.16 -2.12
C GLY A 675 27.33 5.07 -1.94
N ILE A 676 27.69 3.84 -2.31
CA ILE A 676 26.87 2.63 -2.19
C ILE A 676 27.69 1.55 -1.47
N MET A 677 27.06 0.75 -0.62
CA MET A 677 27.68 -0.36 0.09
C MET A 677 26.82 -1.61 0.03
N ILE A 678 27.45 -2.77 -0.17
CA ILE A 678 26.82 -4.08 0.01
C ILE A 678 27.35 -4.72 1.29
N SER A 679 26.43 -5.17 2.16
CA SER A 679 26.72 -5.93 3.37
C SER A 679 25.98 -7.27 3.33
N PHE A 680 26.46 -8.25 4.09
CA PHE A 680 25.82 -9.56 4.16
C PHE A 680 25.83 -10.12 5.59
N PHE A 681 24.90 -11.05 5.82
CA PHE A 681 24.80 -11.80 7.07
C PHE A 681 25.08 -13.29 6.84
N ASN A 682 26.06 -13.82 7.57
CA ASN A 682 26.34 -15.26 7.64
C ASN A 682 26.89 -15.63 9.03
N GLY A 683 26.01 -15.65 10.04
CA GLY A 683 26.41 -15.82 11.45
C GLY A 683 27.02 -14.56 12.08
N GLY A 684 26.94 -13.43 11.37
CA GLY A 684 27.43 -12.12 11.74
C GLY A 684 27.34 -11.17 10.55
N TRP A 685 27.24 -9.86 10.80
CA TRP A 685 27.23 -8.84 9.76
C TRP A 685 28.65 -8.46 9.33
N ALA A 686 28.88 -8.44 8.02
CA ALA A 686 30.10 -7.94 7.43
C ALA A 686 29.80 -7.11 6.17
N ASN A 687 30.64 -6.11 5.92
CA ASN A 687 30.60 -5.36 4.67
C ASN A 687 31.35 -6.15 3.60
N ALA A 688 30.75 -6.33 2.42
CA ALA A 688 31.38 -6.98 1.29
C ALA A 688 32.22 -5.97 0.50
N CYS A 689 31.57 -4.93 -0.04
CA CYS A 689 32.18 -4.00 -0.98
C CYS A 689 31.43 -2.64 -1.00
N GLN A 690 32.02 -1.65 -1.67
CA GLN A 690 31.50 -0.29 -1.84
C GLN A 690 31.67 0.20 -3.28
N ILE A 691 30.85 1.18 -3.69
CA ILE A 691 30.98 1.92 -4.95
C ILE A 691 31.00 3.40 -4.62
N ILE A 692 32.16 4.03 -4.85
CA ILE A 692 32.38 5.46 -4.65
C ILE A 692 33.27 5.96 -5.82
N PRO A 693 32.87 7.00 -6.57
CA PRO A 693 31.56 7.67 -6.53
C PRO A 693 30.40 6.76 -6.97
N ALA A 694 29.19 7.00 -6.44
CA ALA A 694 28.01 6.19 -6.74
C ALA A 694 27.60 6.21 -8.22
N ASN A 695 27.87 7.30 -8.96
CA ASN A 695 27.56 7.41 -10.39
C ASN A 695 28.28 6.39 -11.29
N LYS A 696 29.26 5.65 -10.77
CA LYS A 696 29.89 4.51 -11.46
C LYS A 696 28.91 3.41 -11.87
N ILE A 697 27.73 3.33 -11.25
CA ILE A 697 26.71 2.34 -11.65
C ILE A 697 25.96 2.74 -12.92
N CYS A 698 26.07 3.98 -13.39
CA CYS A 698 25.36 4.49 -14.55
C CYS A 698 26.03 4.01 -15.85
N LYS A 699 25.25 3.46 -16.79
CA LYS A 699 25.74 3.05 -18.12
C LYS A 699 25.87 4.24 -19.08
N ASP A 700 25.19 5.35 -18.77
CA ASP A 700 25.12 6.56 -19.57
C ASP A 700 25.15 7.83 -18.68
N ASN A 701 25.46 8.98 -19.28
CA ASN A 701 25.63 10.25 -18.54
C ASN A 701 24.35 10.69 -17.81
N GLY A 702 23.17 10.38 -18.34
CA GLY A 702 21.88 10.67 -17.70
C GLY A 702 21.46 9.62 -16.68
N CYS A 703 22.26 8.58 -16.48
CA CYS A 703 21.95 7.41 -15.67
C CYS A 703 20.58 6.81 -16.02
N MET A 704 20.19 6.87 -17.30
CA MET A 704 18.93 6.31 -17.79
C MET A 704 18.88 4.80 -17.63
N SER A 705 20.06 4.17 -17.68
CA SER A 705 20.26 2.77 -17.39
C SER A 705 21.40 2.59 -16.37
N VAL A 706 21.28 1.56 -15.54
CA VAL A 706 22.29 1.22 -14.53
C VAL A 706 22.74 -0.23 -14.69
N HIS A 707 23.99 -0.48 -14.35
CA HIS A 707 24.57 -1.81 -14.23
C HIS A 707 24.02 -2.55 -13.00
N THR A 708 24.12 -3.88 -13.02
CA THR A 708 23.90 -4.72 -11.84
C THR A 708 25.13 -4.68 -10.93
N ILE A 709 24.91 -4.50 -9.62
CA ILE A 709 25.97 -4.55 -8.61
C ILE A 709 26.20 -6.00 -8.20
N VAL A 710 27.45 -6.47 -8.30
CA VAL A 710 27.84 -7.81 -7.90
C VAL A 710 28.77 -7.71 -6.70
N ALA A 711 28.32 -8.29 -5.58
CA ALA A 711 29.10 -8.23 -4.36
C ALA A 711 30.39 -9.03 -4.48
N SER A 712 31.49 -8.42 -4.05
CA SER A 712 32.82 -9.04 -4.00
C SER A 712 33.38 -8.92 -2.60
N TRP A 713 33.84 -10.01 -2.01
CA TRP A 713 34.37 -9.98 -0.64
C TRP A 713 35.65 -9.15 -0.55
N SER A 714 35.69 -8.24 0.43
CA SER A 714 36.90 -7.56 0.86
C SER A 714 37.11 -7.70 2.36
N SER A 715 38.34 -8.00 2.79
CA SER A 715 38.68 -8.12 4.20
C SER A 715 38.51 -6.82 5.00
N THR A 716 38.48 -5.66 4.32
CA THR A 716 38.25 -4.36 4.95
C THR A 716 36.80 -3.90 4.84
N GLY A 717 35.97 -4.58 4.04
CA GLY A 717 34.63 -4.13 3.70
C GLY A 717 34.57 -2.84 2.88
N LYS A 718 35.74 -2.35 2.42
CA LYS A 718 35.91 -1.14 1.60
C LYS A 718 36.46 -1.44 0.20
N GLY A 719 36.46 -2.71 -0.20
CA GLY A 719 36.82 -3.08 -1.57
C GLY A 719 35.78 -2.60 -2.56
N GLU A 720 36.15 -2.47 -3.84
CA GLU A 720 35.21 -2.06 -4.89
C GLU A 720 34.23 -3.21 -5.22
N CYS A 721 32.95 -2.92 -5.41
CA CYS A 721 32.01 -3.91 -5.93
C CYS A 721 32.23 -4.12 -7.43
N ASP A 722 31.93 -5.32 -7.91
CA ASP A 722 31.91 -5.59 -9.35
C ASP A 722 30.63 -4.99 -9.96
N ILE A 723 30.72 -4.49 -11.19
CA ILE A 723 29.63 -3.84 -11.90
C ILE A 723 29.49 -4.55 -13.26
N VAL A 724 28.32 -5.11 -13.56
CA VAL A 724 28.08 -5.92 -14.76
C VAL A 724 26.81 -5.49 -15.51
N ASP A 725 26.79 -5.71 -16.82
CA ASP A 725 25.67 -5.33 -17.69
C ASP A 725 24.41 -6.17 -17.52
#